data_AF-R9XJF2-F1
#
_entry.id   AF-R9XJF2-F1
#
_cell.length_a   1.000
_cell.length_b   1.000
_cell.length_c   1.000
_cell.angle_alpha   90.00
_cell.angle_beta   90.00
_cell.angle_gamma   90.00
#
_symmetry.space_group_name_H-M   'P 1'
#
loop_
_entity.id
_entity.type
_entity.pdbx_description
1 polymer ?
#
loop_
_entity_poly.entity_id
_entity_poly.type
_entity_poly.pdbx_seq_one_letter_code
_entity_poly.pdbx_strand_id
1 'polypeptide(L)'
;MADFEDVLGGCVDFLQERVFRELPEDAVTVCMEQETVGGAEVVAGQWKALEGITDKQIRRDMQMNAFRRVVVDVVQSGQEDGGYLTKLAAVLDCVHWMQAGREDAGDAAAWANLYFDLTKSAMQFLSVPDGFLAFWPYFESRLAWYLQGQAVEPVRSGENKLVSGIRLPLSRLLYYCNELARQLEAQSKLNTPRHYMVAHKVQWFMSQLLPASENCNYNKSGEIMAQLPETLWGQRGGKLRDARSPSLFRDWNYFVEEFALDPVGIMVSPLRERQGFEEYTNDIIEFLLEKEQDYYRKVASAVQGPNIIRQDLHRGLIPTQANMPNCREPQDSRDSISASKAAFWKHYSEVYEMLEDVMHPLPLELSMEDEHTFNLQLETIEVDTFRKLVLLQISISCNIVDQILRDKAIFKTYLTRYKNVHHGRAIPNEPPTLFKFFSTVVGRIRDFYRVKDPQFFDMLNELMHADESFLSAKAANMAPFKAIAWKTEPLDHKPEPDCSFKKFGFIAMGNKRINDVWKIESGLKRTRELAKAREIDPANVYAALQEEAATATAVTDTDGRIVKQWQDLRALRSQYLFELAKVDETTGINGLFDPALIEASREDKDKRISALHETYIARHRAELEKANAYFSEQSEHAEDKSEEVSRKRAASTPDSAEDFPEAKRSRVQSEPVPAEQSDRTQTPATVKKSEPLENEQEPEEEDDDEAVPEC
;
A
#
# COMPACT_ATOMS: atom_id res chain seq x y z
N MET A 1 -53.85 -56.37 -23.22
CA MET A 1 -52.95 -55.52 -22.42
C MET A 1 -51.58 -56.17 -22.54
N ALA A 2 -50.55 -55.42 -22.94
CA ALA A 2 -49.18 -55.92 -22.82
C ALA A 2 -48.82 -56.01 -21.33
N ASP A 3 -47.95 -56.95 -20.95
CA ASP A 3 -47.44 -56.98 -19.59
C ASP A 3 -46.57 -55.74 -19.35
N PHE A 4 -46.70 -55.13 -18.18
CA PHE A 4 -45.96 -53.93 -17.82
C PHE A 4 -44.45 -54.22 -17.75
N GLU A 5 -44.10 -55.37 -17.18
CA GLU A 5 -42.70 -55.79 -17.02
C GLU A 5 -42.06 -56.18 -18.36
N ASP A 6 -42.78 -56.85 -19.27
CA ASP A 6 -42.26 -57.18 -20.61
C ASP A 6 -41.93 -55.91 -21.42
N VAL A 7 -42.80 -54.90 -21.36
CA VAL A 7 -42.57 -53.61 -22.06
C VAL A 7 -41.43 -52.84 -21.40
N LEU A 8 -41.35 -52.84 -20.06
CA LEU A 8 -40.26 -52.20 -19.32
C LEU A 8 -38.91 -52.86 -19.62
N GLY A 9 -38.85 -54.20 -19.62
CA GLY A 9 -37.66 -54.97 -20.00
C GLY A 9 -37.19 -54.63 -21.41
N GLY A 10 -38.09 -54.65 -22.40
CA GLY A 10 -37.78 -54.24 -23.77
C GLY A 10 -37.33 -52.78 -23.93
N CYS A 11 -37.72 -51.88 -23.00
CA CYS A 11 -37.18 -50.52 -22.94
C CYS A 11 -35.78 -50.46 -22.31
N VAL A 12 -35.53 -51.26 -21.28
CA VAL A 12 -34.23 -51.38 -20.60
C VAL A 12 -33.19 -51.96 -21.56
N ASP A 13 -33.51 -53.07 -22.23
CA ASP A 13 -32.63 -53.70 -23.23
C ASP A 13 -32.26 -52.72 -24.36
N PHE A 14 -33.25 -51.98 -24.87
CA PHE A 14 -33.04 -50.94 -25.89
C PHE A 14 -32.12 -49.81 -25.40
N LEU A 15 -32.29 -49.35 -24.16
CA LEU A 15 -31.39 -48.34 -23.58
C LEU A 15 -29.98 -48.89 -23.38
N GLN A 16 -29.82 -50.12 -22.88
CA GLN A 16 -28.51 -50.73 -22.69
C GLN A 16 -27.76 -50.92 -24.03
N GLU A 17 -28.45 -51.40 -25.08
CA GLU A 17 -27.87 -51.56 -26.43
C GLU A 17 -27.46 -50.21 -27.05
N ARG A 18 -28.26 -49.15 -26.85
CA ARG A 18 -28.05 -47.85 -27.51
C ARG A 18 -27.14 -46.89 -26.75
N VAL A 19 -27.25 -46.83 -25.42
CA VAL A 19 -26.49 -45.87 -24.59
C VAL A 19 -25.08 -46.37 -24.30
N PHE A 20 -24.85 -47.69 -24.22
CA PHE A 20 -23.54 -48.25 -23.81
C PHE A 20 -22.69 -48.79 -24.97
N ARG A 21 -23.06 -48.51 -26.22
CA ARG A 21 -22.43 -49.12 -27.41
C ARG A 21 -20.97 -48.73 -27.58
N GLU A 22 -20.66 -47.43 -27.50
CA GLU A 22 -19.33 -46.84 -27.72
C GLU A 22 -19.15 -45.68 -26.72
N LEU A 23 -18.85 -46.00 -25.45
CA LEU A 23 -18.60 -44.99 -24.42
C LEU A 23 -17.14 -44.53 -24.44
N PRO A 24 -16.87 -43.21 -24.37
CA PRO A 24 -15.51 -42.70 -24.26
C PRO A 24 -14.95 -42.92 -22.83
N GLU A 25 -13.64 -43.10 -22.71
CA GLU A 25 -12.96 -43.35 -21.42
C GLU A 25 -13.08 -42.14 -20.46
N ASP A 26 -13.13 -40.94 -21.01
CA ASP A 26 -13.27 -39.66 -20.30
C ASP A 26 -14.74 -39.24 -20.08
N ALA A 27 -15.72 -40.13 -20.28
CA ALA A 27 -17.15 -39.86 -20.06
C ALA A 27 -17.48 -39.24 -18.69
N VAL A 28 -16.70 -39.58 -17.65
CA VAL A 28 -16.88 -39.03 -16.29
C VAL A 28 -16.40 -37.57 -16.19
N THR A 29 -15.39 -37.16 -16.94
CA THR A 29 -14.77 -35.82 -16.86
C THR A 29 -15.25 -34.86 -17.95
N VAL A 30 -15.65 -35.37 -19.12
CA VAL A 30 -16.02 -34.56 -20.30
C VAL A 30 -17.49 -34.80 -20.66
N CYS A 31 -18.24 -33.71 -20.89
CA CYS A 31 -19.64 -33.75 -21.30
C CYS A 31 -19.81 -34.48 -22.62
N MET A 32 -20.61 -35.55 -22.65
CA MET A 32 -20.83 -36.30 -23.87
C MET A 32 -21.89 -35.63 -24.74
N GLU A 33 -21.62 -35.58 -26.05
CA GLU A 33 -22.49 -34.95 -27.04
C GLU A 33 -23.79 -35.74 -27.26
N GLN A 34 -24.83 -35.05 -27.72
CA GLN A 34 -26.13 -35.66 -28.00
C GLN A 34 -26.06 -36.80 -29.03
N GLU A 35 -25.14 -36.71 -29.99
CA GLU A 35 -24.97 -37.73 -31.03
C GLU A 35 -24.31 -39.01 -30.52
N THR A 36 -23.43 -38.93 -29.53
CA THR A 36 -22.73 -40.08 -28.96
C THR A 36 -23.54 -40.82 -27.89
N VAL A 37 -24.40 -40.11 -27.13
CA VAL A 37 -25.19 -40.72 -26.06
C VAL A 37 -26.60 -41.11 -26.52
N GLY A 38 -26.77 -42.37 -26.92
CA GLY A 38 -28.07 -42.97 -27.29
C GLY A 38 -28.63 -42.52 -28.65
N GLY A 39 -28.16 -41.38 -29.18
CA GLY A 39 -28.49 -40.87 -30.51
C GLY A 39 -29.93 -40.35 -30.65
N ALA A 40 -30.25 -39.87 -31.85
CA ALA A 40 -31.52 -39.18 -32.13
C ALA A 40 -32.77 -40.01 -31.84
N GLU A 41 -32.74 -41.34 -32.02
CA GLU A 41 -33.86 -42.25 -31.72
C GLU A 41 -34.23 -42.23 -30.22
N VAL A 42 -33.21 -42.26 -29.34
CA VAL A 42 -33.42 -42.24 -27.89
C VAL A 42 -33.98 -40.88 -27.48
N VAL A 43 -33.32 -39.79 -27.89
CA VAL A 43 -33.70 -38.40 -27.51
C VAL A 43 -35.10 -38.03 -28.02
N ALA A 44 -35.45 -38.41 -29.24
CA ALA A 44 -36.81 -38.23 -29.76
C ALA A 44 -37.86 -39.04 -28.98
N GLY A 45 -37.45 -40.09 -28.26
CA GLY A 45 -38.34 -41.00 -27.53
C GLY A 45 -38.98 -42.05 -28.44
N GLN A 46 -38.37 -42.37 -29.58
CA GLN A 46 -38.88 -43.29 -30.61
C GLN A 46 -38.44 -44.74 -30.33
N TRP A 47 -38.78 -45.26 -29.16
CA TRP A 47 -38.31 -46.58 -28.72
C TRP A 47 -39.26 -47.68 -29.22
N LYS A 48 -38.71 -48.75 -29.82
CA LYS A 48 -39.48 -49.83 -30.47
C LYS A 48 -40.50 -50.50 -29.54
N ALA A 49 -40.11 -50.76 -28.29
CA ALA A 49 -40.97 -51.37 -27.27
C ALA A 49 -42.23 -50.53 -26.94
N LEU A 50 -42.25 -49.24 -27.29
CA LEU A 50 -43.33 -48.29 -27.00
C LEU A 50 -44.22 -47.98 -28.21
N GLU A 51 -43.98 -48.59 -29.39
CA GLU A 51 -44.78 -48.36 -30.60
C GLU A 51 -46.26 -48.72 -30.43
N GLY A 52 -46.57 -49.71 -29.58
CA GLY A 52 -47.94 -50.13 -29.27
C GLY A 52 -48.68 -49.26 -28.24
N ILE A 53 -48.02 -48.25 -27.62
CA ILE A 53 -48.62 -47.42 -26.57
C ILE A 53 -48.96 -46.03 -27.12
N THR A 54 -50.26 -45.74 -27.22
CA THR A 54 -50.80 -44.48 -27.74
C THR A 54 -50.93 -43.38 -26.69
N ASP A 55 -50.97 -43.73 -25.40
CA ASP A 55 -51.02 -42.76 -24.31
C ASP A 55 -49.62 -42.17 -24.03
N LYS A 56 -49.51 -40.84 -24.20
CA LYS A 56 -48.26 -40.09 -23.98
C LYS A 56 -47.78 -40.15 -22.53
N GLN A 57 -48.67 -40.11 -21.56
CA GLN A 57 -48.34 -40.14 -20.13
C GLN A 57 -47.75 -41.51 -19.77
N ILE A 58 -48.43 -42.59 -20.15
CA ILE A 58 -47.95 -43.96 -19.91
C ILE A 58 -46.61 -44.18 -20.62
N ARG A 59 -46.47 -43.72 -21.87
CA ARG A 59 -45.21 -43.79 -22.63
C ARG A 59 -44.07 -43.09 -21.89
N ARG A 60 -44.28 -41.86 -21.42
CA ARG A 60 -43.24 -41.10 -20.68
C ARG A 60 -42.89 -41.78 -19.36
N ASP A 61 -43.89 -42.22 -18.59
CA ASP A 61 -43.66 -42.84 -17.28
C ASP A 61 -42.91 -44.19 -17.43
N MET A 62 -43.17 -44.95 -18.50
CA MET A 62 -42.38 -46.13 -18.89
C MET A 62 -40.92 -45.76 -19.19
N GLN A 63 -40.67 -44.71 -19.99
CA GLN A 63 -39.31 -44.26 -20.32
C GLN A 63 -38.54 -43.85 -19.07
N MET A 64 -39.17 -43.11 -18.16
CA MET A 64 -38.56 -42.68 -16.90
C MET A 64 -38.27 -43.87 -15.96
N ASN A 65 -39.14 -44.88 -15.93
CA ASN A 65 -38.91 -46.10 -15.16
C ASN A 65 -37.81 -46.97 -15.76
N ALA A 66 -37.68 -47.03 -17.08
CA ALA A 66 -36.58 -47.73 -17.75
C ALA A 66 -35.22 -47.12 -17.35
N PHE A 67 -35.08 -45.79 -17.36
CA PHE A 67 -33.84 -45.14 -16.88
C PHE A 67 -33.55 -45.43 -15.40
N ARG A 68 -34.57 -45.41 -14.52
CA ARG A 68 -34.40 -45.81 -13.10
C ARG A 68 -33.89 -47.25 -12.97
N ARG A 69 -34.44 -48.16 -13.78
CA ARG A 69 -34.04 -49.57 -13.78
C ARG A 69 -32.61 -49.75 -14.29
N VAL A 70 -32.25 -49.09 -15.40
CA VAL A 70 -30.88 -49.09 -15.95
C VAL A 70 -29.85 -48.61 -14.92
N VAL A 71 -30.12 -47.55 -14.15
CA VAL A 71 -29.17 -47.11 -13.08
C VAL A 71 -28.95 -48.22 -12.04
N VAL A 72 -30.01 -48.90 -11.60
CA VAL A 72 -29.90 -50.01 -10.65
C VAL A 72 -29.11 -51.18 -11.26
N ASP A 73 -29.41 -51.56 -12.50
CA ASP A 73 -28.75 -52.68 -13.17
C ASP A 73 -27.27 -52.39 -13.46
N VAL A 74 -26.92 -51.16 -13.84
CA VAL A 74 -25.52 -50.71 -14.04
C VAL A 74 -24.72 -50.79 -12.74
N VAL A 75 -25.30 -50.36 -11.62
CA VAL A 75 -24.65 -50.45 -10.31
C VAL A 75 -24.47 -51.90 -9.87
N GLN A 76 -25.50 -52.73 -10.03
CA GLN A 76 -25.48 -54.13 -9.57
C GLN A 76 -24.57 -55.03 -10.41
N SER A 77 -24.51 -54.83 -11.73
CA SER A 77 -23.60 -55.58 -12.62
C SER A 77 -22.18 -55.02 -12.65
N GLY A 78 -22.02 -53.72 -12.44
CA GLY A 78 -20.81 -53.00 -12.81
C GLY A 78 -19.68 -52.99 -11.79
N GLN A 79 -19.90 -53.46 -10.56
CA GLN A 79 -18.83 -53.54 -9.55
C GLN A 79 -17.70 -54.53 -9.93
N GLU A 80 -17.98 -55.52 -10.78
CA GLU A 80 -16.99 -56.51 -11.24
C GLU A 80 -16.27 -56.07 -12.54
N ASP A 81 -16.98 -55.35 -13.44
CA ASP A 81 -16.47 -54.95 -14.76
C ASP A 81 -15.66 -53.64 -14.78
N GLY A 82 -15.65 -52.86 -13.70
CA GLY A 82 -14.94 -51.57 -13.57
C GLY A 82 -15.51 -50.40 -14.37
N GLY A 83 -16.09 -50.63 -15.55
CA GLY A 83 -16.69 -49.62 -16.44
C GLY A 83 -18.05 -49.08 -16.03
N TYR A 84 -18.42 -49.14 -14.75
CA TYR A 84 -19.77 -48.76 -14.28
C TYR A 84 -19.94 -47.24 -14.11
N LEU A 85 -18.86 -46.53 -13.78
CA LEU A 85 -18.87 -45.07 -13.64
C LEU A 85 -19.12 -44.35 -14.98
N THR A 86 -18.51 -44.83 -16.07
CA THR A 86 -18.75 -44.29 -17.42
C THR A 86 -20.17 -44.59 -17.91
N LYS A 87 -20.68 -45.81 -17.67
CA LYS A 87 -22.09 -46.16 -17.92
C LYS A 87 -23.06 -45.27 -17.12
N LEU A 88 -22.75 -44.98 -15.86
CA LEU A 88 -23.56 -44.11 -14.99
C LEU A 88 -23.58 -42.66 -15.49
N ALA A 89 -22.42 -42.11 -15.88
CA ALA A 89 -22.33 -40.80 -16.53
C ALA A 89 -23.16 -40.74 -17.82
N ALA A 90 -23.10 -41.79 -18.65
CA ALA A 90 -23.84 -41.86 -19.91
C ALA A 90 -25.37 -41.88 -19.71
N VAL A 91 -25.86 -42.58 -18.68
CA VAL A 91 -27.29 -42.55 -18.33
C VAL A 91 -27.73 -41.14 -17.91
N LEU A 92 -26.95 -40.46 -17.08
CA LEU A 92 -27.29 -39.12 -16.59
C LEU A 92 -27.23 -38.08 -17.74
N ASP A 93 -26.18 -38.09 -18.56
CA ASP A 93 -26.07 -37.23 -19.75
C ASP A 93 -27.23 -37.49 -20.73
N CYS A 94 -27.61 -38.75 -20.95
CA CYS A 94 -28.76 -39.10 -21.80
C CYS A 94 -30.06 -38.46 -21.28
N VAL A 95 -30.30 -38.50 -19.97
CA VAL A 95 -31.50 -37.93 -19.35
C VAL A 95 -31.49 -36.39 -19.40
N HIS A 96 -30.32 -35.75 -19.35
CA HIS A 96 -30.21 -34.31 -19.63
C HIS A 96 -30.56 -33.97 -21.08
N TRP A 97 -30.05 -34.71 -22.06
CA TRP A 97 -30.42 -34.52 -23.47
C TRP A 97 -31.91 -34.81 -23.74
N MET A 98 -32.53 -35.74 -23.00
CA MET A 98 -33.98 -35.99 -23.01
C MET A 98 -34.80 -34.80 -22.49
N GLN A 99 -34.27 -33.96 -21.60
CA GLN A 99 -34.86 -32.68 -21.19
C GLN A 99 -34.71 -31.62 -22.29
N ALA A 100 -33.49 -31.46 -22.82
CA ALA A 100 -33.18 -30.44 -23.82
C ALA A 100 -33.96 -30.63 -25.15
N GLY A 101 -34.24 -31.87 -25.54
CA GLY A 101 -35.01 -32.21 -26.75
C GLY A 101 -36.53 -32.04 -26.66
N ARG A 102 -37.08 -31.34 -25.65
CA ARG A 102 -38.54 -31.20 -25.42
C ARG A 102 -38.99 -29.76 -25.51
N GLU A 103 -39.92 -29.50 -26.43
CA GLU A 103 -40.59 -28.19 -26.59
C GLU A 103 -41.68 -27.94 -25.53
N ASP A 104 -42.29 -29.00 -24.98
CA ASP A 104 -43.30 -28.89 -23.92
C ASP A 104 -42.61 -28.72 -22.55
N ALA A 105 -42.81 -27.55 -21.93
CA ALA A 105 -42.26 -27.21 -20.62
C ALA A 105 -42.70 -28.19 -19.51
N GLY A 106 -43.88 -28.81 -19.62
CA GLY A 106 -44.35 -29.80 -18.66
C GLY A 106 -43.55 -31.10 -18.70
N ASP A 107 -43.20 -31.56 -19.91
CA ASP A 107 -42.35 -32.74 -20.10
C ASP A 107 -40.89 -32.44 -19.76
N ALA A 108 -40.35 -31.29 -20.18
CA ALA A 108 -38.99 -30.86 -19.83
C ALA A 108 -38.78 -30.80 -18.31
N ALA A 109 -39.74 -30.25 -17.56
CA ALA A 109 -39.68 -30.22 -16.10
C ALA A 109 -39.72 -31.61 -15.47
N ALA A 110 -40.42 -32.58 -16.07
CA ALA A 110 -40.46 -33.96 -15.60
C ALA A 110 -39.13 -34.70 -15.85
N TRP A 111 -38.47 -34.46 -16.99
CA TRP A 111 -37.12 -34.95 -17.28
C TRP A 111 -36.06 -34.32 -16.37
N ALA A 112 -36.15 -33.01 -16.09
CA ALA A 112 -35.31 -32.33 -15.10
C ALA A 112 -35.44 -32.95 -13.69
N ASN A 113 -36.67 -33.22 -13.25
CA ASN A 113 -36.92 -33.89 -11.96
C ASN A 113 -36.30 -35.29 -11.94
N LEU A 114 -36.36 -36.04 -13.06
CA LEU A 114 -35.70 -37.34 -13.17
C LEU A 114 -34.17 -37.22 -13.12
N TYR A 115 -33.56 -36.23 -13.79
CA TYR A 115 -32.11 -36.02 -13.76
C TYR A 115 -31.58 -35.83 -12.33
N PHE A 116 -32.30 -35.05 -11.51
CA PHE A 116 -31.96 -34.84 -10.09
C PHE A 116 -32.25 -36.08 -9.23
N ASP A 117 -33.38 -36.78 -9.44
CA ASP A 117 -33.69 -38.03 -8.73
C ASP A 117 -32.65 -39.13 -9.05
N LEU A 118 -32.22 -39.27 -10.31
CA LEU A 118 -31.19 -40.24 -10.73
C LEU A 118 -29.80 -39.83 -10.26
N THR A 119 -29.46 -38.53 -10.25
CA THR A 119 -28.24 -38.01 -9.63
C THR A 119 -28.18 -38.41 -8.16
N LYS A 120 -29.28 -38.24 -7.42
CA LYS A 120 -29.37 -38.70 -6.03
C LYS A 120 -29.17 -40.21 -5.93
N SER A 121 -29.83 -41.01 -6.77
CA SER A 121 -29.66 -42.47 -6.77
C SER A 121 -28.21 -42.88 -7.09
N ALA A 122 -27.56 -42.23 -8.06
CA ALA A 122 -26.14 -42.42 -8.35
C ALA A 122 -25.29 -42.21 -7.10
N MET A 123 -25.42 -41.06 -6.43
CA MET A 123 -24.69 -40.76 -5.18
C MET A 123 -24.97 -41.78 -4.06
N GLN A 124 -26.19 -42.33 -3.97
CA GLN A 124 -26.57 -43.36 -3.00
C GLN A 124 -25.94 -44.73 -3.26
N PHE A 125 -25.52 -45.01 -4.49
CA PHE A 125 -24.97 -46.29 -4.91
C PHE A 125 -23.44 -46.32 -5.01
N LEU A 126 -22.79 -45.15 -5.06
CA LEU A 126 -21.33 -45.04 -5.07
C LEU A 126 -20.74 -45.44 -3.71
N SER A 127 -19.64 -46.20 -3.72
CA SER A 127 -18.88 -46.48 -2.50
C SER A 127 -18.21 -45.20 -1.98
N VAL A 128 -18.41 -44.92 -0.70
CA VAL A 128 -17.75 -43.81 -0.01
C VAL A 128 -16.50 -44.35 0.70
N PRO A 129 -15.32 -43.70 0.58
CA PRO A 129 -15.09 -42.46 -0.15
C PRO A 129 -14.73 -42.65 -1.63
N ASP A 130 -14.10 -43.76 -2.02
CA ASP A 130 -13.32 -43.83 -3.27
C ASP A 130 -14.16 -43.81 -4.55
N GLY A 131 -15.25 -44.59 -4.63
CA GLY A 131 -16.14 -44.59 -5.80
C GLY A 131 -16.82 -43.23 -5.99
N PHE A 132 -17.18 -42.58 -4.88
CA PHE A 132 -17.74 -41.24 -4.87
C PHE A 132 -16.74 -40.18 -5.37
N LEU A 133 -15.49 -40.24 -4.91
CA LEU A 133 -14.43 -39.33 -5.34
C LEU A 133 -14.01 -39.57 -6.81
N ALA A 134 -13.97 -40.83 -7.25
CA ALA A 134 -13.69 -41.19 -8.64
C ALA A 134 -14.79 -40.69 -9.60
N PHE A 135 -16.06 -40.69 -9.17
CA PHE A 135 -17.16 -40.12 -9.95
C PHE A 135 -17.28 -38.59 -9.84
N TRP A 136 -16.69 -37.97 -8.82
CA TRP A 136 -16.85 -36.55 -8.51
C TRP A 136 -16.62 -35.57 -9.69
N PRO A 137 -15.63 -35.79 -10.60
CA PRO A 137 -15.43 -34.91 -11.76
C PRO A 137 -16.68 -34.77 -12.68
N TYR A 138 -17.61 -35.72 -12.61
CA TYR A 138 -18.91 -35.61 -13.28
C TYR A 138 -19.71 -34.40 -12.78
N PHE A 139 -19.84 -34.24 -11.46
CA PHE A 139 -20.63 -33.15 -10.88
C PHE A 139 -19.98 -31.78 -11.12
N GLU A 140 -18.64 -31.72 -11.15
CA GLU A 140 -17.90 -30.48 -11.44
C GLU A 140 -18.04 -30.05 -12.90
N SER A 141 -17.91 -31.00 -13.85
CA SER A 141 -18.06 -30.73 -15.28
C SER A 141 -19.50 -30.41 -15.69
N ARG A 142 -20.52 -31.03 -15.07
CA ARG A 142 -21.94 -30.82 -15.37
C ARG A 142 -22.63 -29.78 -14.48
N LEU A 143 -21.91 -29.01 -13.66
CA LEU A 143 -22.49 -28.03 -12.74
C LEU A 143 -23.53 -27.10 -13.41
N ALA A 144 -23.25 -26.62 -14.63
CA ALA A 144 -24.16 -25.75 -15.38
C ALA A 144 -25.53 -26.38 -15.68
N TRP A 145 -25.60 -27.71 -15.88
CA TRP A 145 -26.85 -28.43 -16.13
C TRP A 145 -27.71 -28.54 -14.87
N TYR A 146 -27.09 -28.62 -13.69
CA TYR A 146 -27.82 -28.52 -12.44
C TYR A 146 -28.35 -27.09 -12.22
N LEU A 147 -27.56 -26.05 -12.51
CA LEU A 147 -27.97 -24.64 -12.42
C LEU A 147 -29.12 -24.28 -13.38
N GLN A 148 -29.34 -25.07 -14.44
CA GLN A 148 -30.48 -24.96 -15.37
C GLN A 148 -31.82 -25.34 -14.74
N GLY A 149 -31.82 -26.25 -13.76
CA GLY A 149 -33.04 -26.73 -13.13
C GLY A 149 -34.05 -27.23 -14.17
N GLN A 150 -35.24 -26.62 -14.19
CA GLN A 150 -36.35 -26.98 -15.10
C GLN A 150 -36.41 -26.15 -16.40
N ALA A 151 -35.45 -25.26 -16.64
CA ALA A 151 -35.40 -24.51 -17.91
C ALA A 151 -34.97 -25.42 -19.08
N VAL A 152 -35.42 -25.11 -20.31
CA VAL A 152 -34.93 -25.78 -21.53
C VAL A 152 -33.69 -25.08 -22.08
N GLU A 153 -33.63 -23.75 -21.96
CA GLU A 153 -32.48 -22.95 -22.40
C GLU A 153 -31.26 -23.14 -21.46
N PRO A 154 -30.04 -23.28 -22.01
CA PRO A 154 -28.82 -23.40 -21.21
C PRO A 154 -28.50 -22.11 -20.46
N VAL A 155 -27.91 -22.26 -19.28
CA VAL A 155 -27.62 -21.13 -18.37
C VAL A 155 -26.30 -20.46 -18.73
N ARG A 156 -26.30 -19.12 -18.74
CA ARG A 156 -25.08 -18.32 -18.93
C ARG A 156 -24.18 -18.43 -17.69
N SER A 157 -22.86 -18.32 -17.88
CA SER A 157 -21.92 -18.37 -16.75
C SER A 157 -22.26 -17.31 -15.70
N GLY A 158 -22.36 -17.72 -14.43
CA GLY A 158 -22.75 -16.87 -13.30
C GLY A 158 -24.26 -16.73 -13.07
N GLU A 159 -25.12 -17.19 -13.98
CA GLU A 159 -26.56 -17.29 -13.74
C GLU A 159 -26.94 -18.60 -13.01
N ASN A 160 -28.09 -18.58 -12.33
CA ASN A 160 -28.67 -19.75 -11.69
C ASN A 160 -30.20 -19.67 -11.85
N LYS A 161 -30.85 -20.71 -12.39
CA LYS A 161 -32.32 -20.78 -12.60
C LYS A 161 -33.04 -21.58 -11.50
N LEU A 162 -32.33 -22.11 -10.51
CA LEU A 162 -32.90 -22.82 -9.37
C LEU A 162 -33.59 -21.82 -8.44
N VAL A 163 -34.93 -21.89 -8.38
CA VAL A 163 -35.77 -20.90 -7.69
C VAL A 163 -35.59 -20.90 -6.17
N SER A 164 -35.34 -22.07 -5.56
CA SER A 164 -35.07 -22.20 -4.13
C SER A 164 -34.65 -23.64 -3.77
N GLY A 165 -33.80 -23.79 -2.74
CA GLY A 165 -33.39 -25.09 -2.20
C GLY A 165 -34.52 -25.97 -1.66
N ILE A 166 -35.67 -25.40 -1.31
CA ILE A 166 -36.82 -26.16 -0.77
C ILE A 166 -37.80 -26.65 -1.84
N ARG A 167 -37.57 -26.34 -3.12
CA ARG A 167 -38.45 -26.71 -4.25
C ARG A 167 -37.82 -27.78 -5.13
N LEU A 168 -38.65 -28.48 -5.91
CA LEU A 168 -38.18 -29.34 -6.99
C LEU A 168 -37.50 -28.49 -8.09
N PRO A 169 -36.49 -29.02 -8.80
CA PRO A 169 -35.98 -30.41 -8.71
C PRO A 169 -35.00 -30.64 -7.54
N LEU A 170 -34.49 -29.57 -6.95
CA LEU A 170 -33.31 -29.56 -6.07
C LEU A 170 -33.53 -30.15 -4.67
N SER A 171 -34.72 -29.99 -4.09
CA SER A 171 -34.95 -30.25 -2.65
C SER A 171 -34.68 -31.68 -2.19
N ARG A 172 -34.95 -32.68 -3.03
CA ARG A 172 -34.69 -34.10 -2.73
C ARG A 172 -33.21 -34.43 -2.73
N LEU A 173 -32.44 -33.80 -3.62
CA LEU A 173 -31.00 -33.95 -3.73
C LEU A 173 -30.33 -33.28 -2.52
N LEU A 174 -30.67 -32.01 -2.22
CA LEU A 174 -30.14 -31.31 -1.04
C LEU A 174 -30.46 -32.02 0.27
N TYR A 175 -31.67 -32.59 0.43
CA TYR A 175 -32.00 -33.38 1.62
C TYR A 175 -31.03 -34.56 1.78
N TYR A 176 -30.73 -35.28 0.69
CA TYR A 176 -29.79 -36.39 0.73
C TYR A 176 -28.34 -35.94 0.95
N CYS A 177 -27.89 -34.88 0.28
CA CYS A 177 -26.54 -34.33 0.46
C CYS A 177 -26.30 -33.84 1.91
N ASN A 178 -27.28 -33.18 2.52
CA ASN A 178 -27.22 -32.79 3.94
C ASN A 178 -27.21 -34.02 4.86
N GLU A 179 -28.02 -35.04 4.58
CA GLU A 179 -28.04 -36.26 5.38
C GLU A 179 -26.73 -37.06 5.26
N LEU A 180 -26.12 -37.13 4.07
CA LEU A 180 -24.80 -37.73 3.85
C LEU A 180 -23.71 -36.96 4.61
N ALA A 181 -23.69 -35.63 4.53
CA ALA A 181 -22.76 -34.81 5.30
C ALA A 181 -22.93 -35.01 6.82
N ARG A 182 -24.16 -35.06 7.31
CA ARG A 182 -24.50 -35.33 8.72
C ARG A 182 -24.09 -36.74 9.17
N GLN A 183 -24.18 -37.74 8.29
CA GLN A 183 -23.73 -39.10 8.57
C GLN A 183 -22.21 -39.18 8.66
N LEU A 184 -21.49 -38.52 7.74
CA LEU A 184 -20.03 -38.39 7.79
C LEU A 184 -19.56 -37.64 9.05
N GLU A 185 -20.25 -36.57 9.45
CA GLU A 185 -19.97 -35.83 10.69
C GLU A 185 -20.21 -36.69 11.95
N ALA A 186 -21.34 -37.41 12.00
CA ALA A 186 -21.66 -38.32 13.09
C ALA A 186 -20.72 -39.54 13.18
N GLN A 187 -20.01 -39.86 12.09
CA GLN A 187 -19.00 -40.91 12.03
C GLN A 187 -17.55 -40.37 12.07
N SER A 188 -17.36 -39.08 12.38
CA SER A 188 -16.06 -38.36 12.41
C SER A 188 -14.88 -39.15 13.00
N LYS A 189 -15.14 -39.93 14.06
CA LYS A 189 -14.20 -40.91 14.64
C LYS A 189 -13.45 -41.77 13.61
N LEU A 190 -14.16 -42.33 12.65
CA LEU A 190 -13.63 -43.31 11.68
C LEU A 190 -13.27 -42.68 10.32
N ASN A 191 -13.39 -41.36 10.19
CA ASN A 191 -13.13 -40.66 8.94
C ASN A 191 -11.63 -40.58 8.65
N THR A 192 -11.23 -41.08 7.47
CA THR A 192 -9.93 -40.76 6.86
C THR A 192 -9.99 -39.38 6.17
N PRO A 193 -8.85 -38.75 5.80
CA PRO A 193 -8.84 -37.52 5.02
C PRO A 193 -9.73 -37.55 3.76
N ARG A 194 -9.82 -38.70 3.05
CA ARG A 194 -10.76 -38.84 1.92
C ARG A 194 -12.24 -38.69 2.30
N HIS A 195 -12.65 -39.09 3.50
CA HIS A 195 -14.01 -38.88 3.98
C HIS A 195 -14.31 -37.39 4.22
N TYR A 196 -13.35 -36.65 4.77
CA TYR A 196 -13.44 -35.19 4.90
C TYR A 196 -13.45 -34.50 3.52
N MET A 197 -12.69 -35.02 2.54
CA MET A 197 -12.76 -34.55 1.16
C MET A 197 -14.15 -34.77 0.55
N VAL A 198 -14.79 -35.93 0.75
CA VAL A 198 -16.19 -36.17 0.32
C VAL A 198 -17.13 -35.16 0.98
N ALA A 199 -17.05 -34.96 2.30
CA ALA A 199 -17.90 -34.01 3.01
C ALA A 199 -17.73 -32.57 2.48
N HIS A 200 -16.48 -32.12 2.29
CA HIS A 200 -16.16 -30.84 1.69
C HIS A 200 -16.73 -30.71 0.26
N LYS A 201 -16.48 -31.70 -0.61
CA LYS A 201 -16.99 -31.71 -1.98
C LYS A 201 -18.52 -31.62 -2.03
N VAL A 202 -19.22 -32.38 -1.19
CA VAL A 202 -20.69 -32.35 -1.07
C VAL A 202 -21.19 -30.98 -0.60
N GLN A 203 -20.60 -30.42 0.46
CA GLN A 203 -20.97 -29.09 0.97
C GLN A 203 -20.68 -27.98 -0.04
N TRP A 204 -19.55 -28.05 -0.74
CA TRP A 204 -19.17 -27.13 -1.81
C TRP A 204 -20.15 -27.17 -2.99
N PHE A 205 -20.51 -28.36 -3.46
CA PHE A 205 -21.52 -28.48 -4.53
C PHE A 205 -22.88 -27.93 -4.10
N MET A 206 -23.35 -28.23 -2.87
CA MET A 206 -24.57 -27.63 -2.34
C MET A 206 -24.51 -26.10 -2.32
N SER A 207 -23.35 -25.51 -1.97
CA SER A 207 -23.20 -24.05 -1.90
C SER A 207 -23.13 -23.39 -3.27
N GLN A 208 -22.63 -24.09 -4.30
CA GLN A 208 -22.64 -23.65 -5.69
C GLN A 208 -24.04 -23.72 -6.33
N LEU A 209 -24.84 -24.75 -6.00
CA LEU A 209 -26.21 -24.91 -6.53
C LEU A 209 -27.19 -23.83 -6.03
N LEU A 210 -26.86 -23.15 -4.93
CA LEU A 210 -27.71 -22.14 -4.31
C LEU A 210 -27.12 -20.74 -4.50
N PRO A 211 -27.92 -19.69 -4.80
CA PRO A 211 -27.43 -18.32 -4.75
C PRO A 211 -26.93 -17.96 -3.33
N ALA A 212 -25.88 -17.14 -3.22
CA ALA A 212 -25.35 -16.70 -1.92
C ALA A 212 -26.37 -15.93 -1.06
N SER A 213 -27.36 -15.29 -1.71
CA SER A 213 -28.46 -14.61 -1.03
C SER A 213 -29.59 -15.53 -0.55
N GLU A 214 -29.57 -16.82 -0.91
CA GLU A 214 -30.67 -17.73 -0.59
C GLU A 214 -30.61 -18.20 0.86
N ASN A 215 -31.79 -18.30 1.46
CA ASN A 215 -31.98 -18.49 2.91
C ASN A 215 -31.41 -19.79 3.48
N CYS A 216 -31.10 -20.78 2.63
CA CYS A 216 -30.51 -22.06 3.00
C CYS A 216 -29.01 -22.17 2.65
N ASN A 217 -28.40 -21.14 2.04
CA ASN A 217 -26.97 -21.14 1.67
C ASN A 217 -26.07 -20.38 2.67
N TYR A 218 -26.65 -19.81 3.73
CA TYR A 218 -25.88 -19.19 4.81
C TYR A 218 -26.46 -19.58 6.16
N ASN A 219 -25.58 -19.84 7.14
CA ASN A 219 -26.02 -20.25 8.47
C ASN A 219 -26.79 -19.11 9.18
N LYS A 220 -27.99 -19.43 9.68
CA LYS A 220 -28.88 -18.53 10.42
C LYS A 220 -28.86 -18.74 11.94
N SER A 221 -28.20 -19.77 12.49
CA SER A 221 -28.04 -19.91 13.94
C SER A 221 -27.24 -18.72 14.52
N GLY A 222 -27.44 -18.50 15.82
CA GLY A 222 -26.55 -17.68 16.64
C GLY A 222 -25.33 -18.45 17.15
N GLU A 223 -25.42 -19.78 17.25
CA GLU A 223 -24.31 -20.69 17.55
C GLU A 223 -23.34 -20.74 16.37
N ILE A 224 -22.02 -20.73 16.65
CA ILE A 224 -20.98 -20.89 15.62
C ILE A 224 -20.73 -22.38 15.35
N MET A 225 -20.65 -23.20 16.41
CA MET A 225 -20.49 -24.65 16.33
C MET A 225 -21.25 -25.29 17.49
N ALA A 226 -22.16 -26.22 17.20
CA ALA A 226 -23.01 -26.83 18.24
C ALA A 226 -22.22 -27.77 19.16
N GLN A 227 -21.29 -28.55 18.59
CA GLN A 227 -20.38 -29.46 19.29
C GLN A 227 -19.10 -29.62 18.45
N LEU A 228 -17.96 -29.92 19.09
CA LEU A 228 -16.78 -30.39 18.38
C LEU A 228 -17.07 -31.75 17.68
N PRO A 229 -16.33 -32.12 16.60
CA PRO A 229 -16.37 -33.47 16.02
C PRO A 229 -15.93 -34.55 17.02
N GLU A 230 -16.52 -35.73 16.98
CA GLU A 230 -16.12 -36.83 17.85
C GLU A 230 -14.78 -37.42 17.38
N THR A 231 -13.83 -37.57 18.31
CA THR A 231 -12.50 -38.14 18.05
C THR A 231 -12.36 -39.55 18.65
N LEU A 232 -11.46 -40.36 18.10
CA LEU A 232 -11.10 -41.69 18.65
C LEU A 232 -10.05 -41.61 19.76
N TRP A 233 -9.28 -40.52 19.75
CA TRP A 233 -7.94 -40.46 20.31
C TRP A 233 -7.97 -40.10 21.82
N GLY A 234 -9.06 -39.51 22.32
CA GLY A 234 -9.30 -39.25 23.73
C GLY A 234 -10.77 -39.36 24.17
N GLN A 235 -10.99 -39.70 25.45
CA GLN A 235 -12.30 -39.51 26.07
C GLN A 235 -12.47 -38.04 26.45
N ARG A 236 -13.48 -37.36 25.91
CA ARG A 236 -13.86 -36.02 26.38
C ARG A 236 -14.11 -36.06 27.89
N GLY A 237 -13.29 -35.34 28.64
CA GLY A 237 -13.48 -35.17 30.09
C GLY A 237 -14.77 -34.40 30.35
N GLY A 238 -15.88 -35.12 30.56
CA GLY A 238 -17.21 -34.53 30.57
C GLY A 238 -17.34 -33.41 31.61
N LYS A 239 -17.57 -32.17 31.13
CA LYS A 239 -17.85 -30.94 31.89
C LYS A 239 -17.27 -30.94 33.31
N LEU A 240 -15.94 -30.96 33.39
CA LEU A 240 -15.18 -30.88 34.64
C LEU A 240 -15.34 -29.47 35.25
N ARG A 241 -16.48 -29.27 35.93
CA ARG A 241 -16.87 -28.05 36.64
C ARG A 241 -15.99 -27.70 37.85
N ASP A 242 -15.02 -28.55 38.18
CA ASP A 242 -14.17 -28.41 39.35
C ASP A 242 -12.79 -27.83 39.01
N ALA A 243 -12.64 -26.56 39.41
CA ALA A 243 -11.40 -25.81 39.62
C ALA A 243 -10.47 -25.52 38.41
N ARG A 244 -10.23 -24.22 38.20
CA ARG A 244 -9.05 -23.65 37.52
C ARG A 244 -7.81 -24.45 37.89
N SER A 245 -7.15 -25.01 36.89
CA SER A 245 -5.92 -25.79 37.07
C SER A 245 -4.73 -24.97 36.60
N PRO A 246 -3.51 -25.20 37.09
CA PRO A 246 -2.31 -24.49 36.61
C PRO A 246 -1.83 -24.97 35.23
N SER A 247 -2.69 -25.57 34.41
CA SER A 247 -2.37 -26.18 33.13
C SER A 247 -3.06 -25.44 31.98
N LEU A 248 -2.24 -24.87 31.10
CA LEU A 248 -2.66 -24.20 29.87
C LEU A 248 -3.60 -25.07 29.01
N PHE A 249 -3.35 -26.39 28.97
CA PHE A 249 -4.18 -27.35 28.24
C PHE A 249 -5.63 -27.37 28.75
N ARG A 250 -5.85 -27.32 30.07
CA ARG A 250 -7.20 -27.30 30.61
C ARG A 250 -7.88 -25.95 30.42
N ASP A 251 -7.14 -24.86 30.61
CA ASP A 251 -7.69 -23.52 30.41
C ASP A 251 -8.06 -23.29 28.93
N TRP A 252 -7.27 -23.83 27.99
CA TRP A 252 -7.61 -23.86 26.56
C TRP A 252 -8.81 -24.73 26.24
N ASN A 253 -8.90 -25.97 26.76
CA ASN A 253 -10.08 -26.81 26.58
C ASN A 253 -11.34 -26.13 27.13
N TYR A 254 -11.23 -25.43 28.26
CA TYR A 254 -12.31 -24.65 28.85
C TYR A 254 -12.70 -23.41 28.00
N PHE A 255 -11.70 -22.70 27.43
CA PHE A 255 -11.92 -21.64 26.44
C PHE A 255 -12.73 -22.16 25.24
N VAL A 256 -12.35 -23.32 24.71
CA VAL A 256 -13.03 -23.91 23.55
C VAL A 256 -14.46 -24.32 23.90
N GLU A 257 -14.66 -25.07 25.00
CA GLU A 257 -15.99 -25.57 25.40
C GLU A 257 -16.99 -24.46 25.75
N GLU A 258 -16.58 -23.43 26.49
CA GLU A 258 -17.50 -22.39 26.97
C GLU A 258 -17.57 -21.15 26.08
N PHE A 259 -16.53 -20.83 25.28
CA PHE A 259 -16.51 -19.62 24.45
C PHE A 259 -16.34 -19.84 22.94
N ALA A 260 -15.46 -20.73 22.47
CA ALA A 260 -15.29 -20.90 21.03
C ALA A 260 -16.53 -21.56 20.37
N LEU A 261 -17.21 -22.46 21.07
CA LEU A 261 -18.47 -23.08 20.62
C LEU A 261 -19.67 -22.15 20.77
N ASP A 262 -19.85 -21.55 21.97
CA ASP A 262 -20.98 -20.67 22.34
C ASP A 262 -20.54 -19.26 22.78
N PRO A 263 -19.96 -18.44 21.88
CA PRO A 263 -19.48 -17.09 22.24
C PRO A 263 -20.63 -16.15 22.63
N VAL A 264 -21.84 -16.41 22.12
CA VAL A 264 -23.07 -15.71 22.49
C VAL A 264 -23.50 -16.05 23.93
N GLY A 265 -23.21 -17.26 24.41
CA GLY A 265 -23.44 -17.69 25.79
C GLY A 265 -22.67 -16.86 26.81
N ILE A 266 -21.35 -16.68 26.61
CA ILE A 266 -20.52 -15.80 27.47
C ILE A 266 -20.92 -14.33 27.34
N MET A 267 -21.32 -13.87 26.16
CA MET A 267 -21.84 -12.51 25.98
C MET A 267 -23.04 -12.23 26.90
N VAL A 268 -23.92 -13.20 27.11
CA VAL A 268 -25.16 -13.05 27.89
C VAL A 268 -25.05 -13.53 29.34
N SER A 269 -23.91 -14.07 29.76
CA SER A 269 -23.75 -14.67 31.08
C SER A 269 -23.66 -13.62 32.22
N PRO A 270 -23.91 -14.02 33.48
CA PRO A 270 -23.72 -13.15 34.64
C PRO A 270 -22.31 -12.55 34.73
N LEU A 271 -22.19 -11.35 35.31
CA LEU A 271 -20.92 -10.62 35.40
C LEU A 271 -19.78 -11.45 36.02
N ARG A 272 -20.10 -12.28 37.03
CA ARG A 272 -19.12 -13.15 37.70
C ARG A 272 -18.52 -14.21 36.78
N GLU A 273 -19.32 -14.75 35.85
CA GLU A 273 -18.86 -15.74 34.88
C GLU A 273 -17.98 -15.08 33.81
N ARG A 274 -18.35 -13.87 33.37
CA ARG A 274 -17.51 -13.04 32.48
C ARG A 274 -16.18 -12.60 33.10
N GLN A 275 -16.15 -12.32 34.40
CA GLN A 275 -14.90 -12.00 35.11
C GLN A 275 -13.98 -13.22 35.20
N GLY A 276 -14.52 -14.39 35.55
CA GLY A 276 -13.75 -15.65 35.52
C GLY A 276 -13.21 -15.98 34.13
N PHE A 277 -14.00 -15.70 33.09
CA PHE A 277 -13.61 -15.83 31.68
C PHE A 277 -12.44 -14.89 31.31
N GLU A 278 -12.49 -13.64 31.73
CA GLU A 278 -11.44 -12.64 31.51
C GLU A 278 -10.12 -13.03 32.18
N GLU A 279 -10.16 -13.60 33.39
CA GLU A 279 -8.94 -14.06 34.09
C GLU A 279 -8.19 -15.14 33.30
N TYR A 280 -8.82 -16.28 33.00
CA TYR A 280 -8.11 -17.40 32.35
C TYR A 280 -7.74 -17.08 30.89
N THR A 281 -8.56 -16.28 30.19
CA THR A 281 -8.26 -15.90 28.80
C THR A 281 -7.04 -14.96 28.76
N ASN A 282 -6.87 -14.08 29.75
CA ASN A 282 -5.64 -13.28 29.88
C ASN A 282 -4.41 -14.16 30.16
N ASP A 283 -4.52 -15.17 31.04
CA ASP A 283 -3.41 -16.10 31.34
C ASP A 283 -2.93 -16.82 30.06
N ILE A 284 -3.86 -17.31 29.22
CA ILE A 284 -3.56 -17.93 27.91
C ILE A 284 -2.85 -16.95 26.98
N ILE A 285 -3.37 -15.72 26.84
CA ILE A 285 -2.79 -14.70 25.95
C ILE A 285 -1.39 -14.29 26.43
N GLU A 286 -1.18 -14.17 27.74
CA GLU A 286 0.11 -13.80 28.32
C GLU A 286 1.18 -14.83 28.03
N PHE A 287 0.88 -16.10 28.27
CA PHE A 287 1.76 -17.21 27.91
C PHE A 287 2.12 -17.19 26.41
N LEU A 288 1.11 -17.07 25.52
CA LEU A 288 1.33 -17.12 24.08
C LEU A 288 2.15 -15.94 23.56
N LEU A 289 1.86 -14.72 24.02
CA LEU A 289 2.60 -13.53 23.61
C LEU A 289 4.02 -13.51 24.18
N GLU A 290 4.29 -14.11 25.34
CA GLU A 290 5.65 -14.33 25.84
C GLU A 290 6.45 -15.26 24.92
N LYS A 291 5.88 -16.42 24.54
CA LYS A 291 6.53 -17.37 23.62
C LYS A 291 6.74 -16.79 22.22
N GLU A 292 5.77 -16.04 21.70
CA GLU A 292 5.94 -15.27 20.47
C GLU A 292 7.06 -14.22 20.62
N GLN A 293 7.14 -13.52 21.75
CA GLN A 293 8.21 -12.55 21.98
C GLN A 293 9.59 -13.21 21.94
N ASP A 294 9.73 -14.41 22.49
CA ASP A 294 10.96 -15.21 22.43
C ASP A 294 11.29 -15.67 21.01
N TYR A 295 10.29 -16.08 20.21
CA TYR A 295 10.48 -16.36 18.79
C TYR A 295 11.02 -15.13 18.04
N TYR A 296 10.38 -13.96 18.16
CA TYR A 296 10.88 -12.75 17.48
C TYR A 296 12.22 -12.24 18.04
N ARG A 297 12.55 -12.48 19.32
CA ARG A 297 13.91 -12.26 19.86
C ARG A 297 14.94 -13.16 19.16
N LYS A 298 14.61 -14.44 18.94
CA LYS A 298 15.46 -15.41 18.23
C LYS A 298 15.64 -15.05 16.75
N VAL A 299 14.55 -14.70 16.05
CA VAL A 299 14.61 -14.22 14.65
C VAL A 299 15.42 -12.93 14.54
N ALA A 300 15.18 -11.94 15.42
CA ALA A 300 15.93 -10.68 15.40
C ALA A 300 17.42 -10.89 15.64
N SER A 301 17.82 -11.73 16.61
CA SER A 301 19.24 -12.02 16.87
C SER A 301 19.91 -12.78 15.71
N ALA A 302 19.21 -13.69 15.04
CA ALA A 302 19.69 -14.39 13.85
C ALA A 302 19.94 -13.46 12.65
N VAL A 303 19.20 -12.34 12.54
CA VAL A 303 19.41 -11.31 11.50
C VAL A 303 20.45 -10.27 11.93
N GLN A 304 20.37 -9.78 13.17
CA GLN A 304 21.25 -8.73 13.69
C GLN A 304 22.69 -9.19 13.86
N GLY A 305 22.94 -10.41 14.37
CA GLY A 305 24.29 -10.93 14.59
C GLY A 305 25.16 -10.90 13.32
N PRO A 306 24.73 -11.52 12.20
CA PRO A 306 25.45 -11.44 10.92
C PRO A 306 25.57 -10.02 10.37
N ASN A 307 24.58 -9.16 10.57
CA ASN A 307 24.63 -7.76 10.13
C ASN A 307 25.66 -6.94 10.93
N ILE A 308 25.77 -7.14 12.24
CA ILE A 308 26.80 -6.51 13.10
C ILE A 308 28.20 -6.98 12.67
N ILE A 309 28.39 -8.30 12.48
CA ILE A 309 29.68 -8.85 12.00
C ILE A 309 30.03 -8.27 10.62
N ARG A 310 29.06 -8.18 9.70
CA ARG A 310 29.25 -7.57 8.38
C ARG A 310 29.59 -6.08 8.47
N GLN A 311 28.99 -5.34 9.39
CA GLN A 311 29.30 -3.92 9.65
C GLN A 311 30.71 -3.75 10.21
N ASP A 312 31.15 -4.62 11.12
CA ASP A 312 32.52 -4.60 11.66
C ASP A 312 33.57 -4.99 10.61
N LEU A 313 33.25 -5.92 9.71
CA LEU A 313 34.12 -6.30 8.58
C LEU A 313 34.23 -5.22 7.49
N HIS A 314 33.20 -4.37 7.32
CA HIS A 314 33.13 -3.36 6.27
C HIS A 314 33.09 -1.90 6.78
N ARG A 315 33.68 -1.65 7.97
CA ARG A 315 33.73 -0.32 8.60
C ARG A 315 34.09 0.79 7.61
N GLY A 316 33.14 1.67 7.34
CA GLY A 316 33.30 2.87 6.49
C GLY A 316 32.92 2.72 5.01
N LEU A 317 32.63 1.51 4.51
CA LEU A 317 32.30 1.27 3.09
C LEU A 317 30.81 1.02 2.80
N ILE A 318 30.04 0.60 3.80
CA ILE A 318 28.61 0.33 3.66
C ILE A 318 27.86 1.18 4.71
N PRO A 319 26.90 2.03 4.31
CA PRO A 319 26.05 2.75 5.25
C PRO A 319 25.30 1.79 6.18
N THR A 320 24.93 2.25 7.37
CA THR A 320 24.27 1.48 8.44
C THR A 320 22.89 0.97 8.02
N GLN A 321 22.84 -0.10 7.25
CA GLN A 321 21.62 -0.82 6.87
C GLN A 321 21.18 -1.78 7.99
N ALA A 322 21.00 -1.25 9.21
CA ALA A 322 20.58 -2.02 10.37
C ALA A 322 19.21 -2.71 10.18
N ASN A 323 18.36 -2.12 9.32
CA ASN A 323 16.97 -2.53 9.09
C ASN A 323 16.70 -3.02 7.65
N MET A 324 17.70 -3.21 6.79
CA MET A 324 17.43 -3.93 5.54
C MET A 324 17.32 -5.43 5.88
N PRO A 325 16.15 -6.08 5.70
CA PRO A 325 16.13 -7.53 5.66
C PRO A 325 17.08 -7.94 4.53
N ASN A 326 18.04 -8.83 4.81
CA ASN A 326 18.83 -9.41 3.74
C ASN A 326 17.89 -10.27 2.90
N CYS A 327 17.32 -9.69 1.84
CA CYS A 327 16.67 -10.40 0.74
C CYS A 327 17.73 -11.17 -0.06
N ARG A 328 18.41 -12.11 0.61
CA ARG A 328 18.82 -13.33 -0.06
C ARG A 328 17.54 -14.08 -0.36
N GLU A 329 17.42 -14.59 -1.57
CA GLU A 329 16.44 -15.63 -1.84
C GLU A 329 16.62 -16.75 -0.79
N PRO A 330 15.53 -17.32 -0.26
CA PRO A 330 15.62 -18.48 0.60
C PRO A 330 16.49 -19.55 -0.07
N GLN A 331 17.32 -20.26 0.70
CA GLN A 331 18.15 -21.35 0.16
C GLN A 331 17.34 -22.50 -0.47
N ASP A 332 16.02 -22.49 -0.24
CA ASP A 332 15.04 -23.43 -0.76
C ASP A 332 14.02 -22.73 -1.67
N SER A 333 14.47 -21.82 -2.53
CA SER A 333 13.66 -21.31 -3.64
C SER A 333 13.49 -22.41 -4.70
N ARG A 334 12.51 -22.25 -5.61
CA ARG A 334 12.30 -23.20 -6.73
C ARG A 334 13.56 -23.44 -7.56
N ASP A 335 14.42 -22.42 -7.66
CA ASP A 335 15.62 -22.43 -8.49
C ASP A 335 16.91 -22.71 -7.70
N SER A 336 16.85 -22.70 -6.36
CA SER A 336 18.00 -22.95 -5.46
C SER A 336 17.91 -24.22 -4.61
N ILE A 337 16.74 -24.88 -4.55
CA ILE A 337 16.50 -26.08 -3.75
C ILE A 337 17.48 -27.22 -4.09
N SER A 338 18.09 -27.83 -3.07
CA SER A 338 18.99 -28.95 -3.27
C SER A 338 18.25 -30.19 -3.77
N ALA A 339 18.88 -30.97 -4.66
CA ALA A 339 18.32 -32.23 -5.16
C ALA A 339 17.93 -33.21 -4.02
N SER A 340 18.64 -33.17 -2.89
CA SER A 340 18.29 -33.93 -1.68
C SER A 340 16.98 -33.48 -1.02
N LYS A 341 16.70 -32.17 -0.97
CA LYS A 341 15.44 -31.64 -0.45
C LYS A 341 14.29 -31.88 -1.42
N ALA A 342 14.52 -31.74 -2.72
CA ALA A 342 13.52 -32.09 -3.74
C ALA A 342 13.15 -33.58 -3.68
N ALA A 343 14.13 -34.48 -3.50
CA ALA A 343 13.88 -35.90 -3.31
C ALA A 343 13.14 -36.21 -1.99
N PHE A 344 13.48 -35.53 -0.89
CA PHE A 344 12.75 -35.62 0.37
C PHE A 344 11.28 -35.21 0.20
N TRP A 345 11.00 -34.06 -0.43
CA TRP A 345 9.62 -33.60 -0.64
C TRP A 345 8.82 -34.53 -1.55
N LYS A 346 9.44 -35.08 -2.60
CA LYS A 346 8.78 -36.10 -3.45
C LYS A 346 8.40 -37.34 -2.64
N HIS A 347 9.32 -37.86 -1.83
CA HIS A 347 9.06 -39.02 -0.98
C HIS A 347 8.01 -38.71 0.10
N TYR A 348 8.05 -37.51 0.68
CA TYR A 348 7.05 -37.05 1.64
C TYR A 348 5.65 -36.98 1.01
N SER A 349 5.52 -36.45 -0.22
CA SER A 349 4.24 -36.46 -0.95
C SER A 349 3.75 -37.88 -1.24
N GLU A 350 4.61 -38.78 -1.73
CA GLU A 350 4.27 -40.19 -1.96
C GLU A 350 3.78 -40.88 -0.66
N VAL A 351 4.39 -40.58 0.48
CA VAL A 351 3.95 -41.09 1.79
C VAL A 351 2.66 -40.43 2.26
N TYR A 352 2.48 -39.12 2.02
CA TYR A 352 1.29 -38.38 2.40
C TYR A 352 0.05 -38.83 1.62
N GLU A 353 0.18 -39.10 0.32
CA GLU A 353 -0.90 -39.67 -0.51
C GLU A 353 -1.37 -41.03 0.03
N MET A 354 -0.45 -41.89 0.52
CA MET A 354 -0.81 -43.15 1.19
C MET A 354 -1.47 -42.95 2.56
N LEU A 355 -1.24 -41.83 3.23
CA LEU A 355 -1.87 -41.52 4.52
C LEU A 355 -3.33 -41.08 4.36
N GLU A 356 -3.75 -40.54 3.20
CA GLU A 356 -5.15 -40.13 2.97
C GLU A 356 -6.19 -41.27 3.08
N ASP A 357 -5.72 -42.51 2.89
CA ASP A 357 -6.47 -43.76 3.05
C ASP A 357 -6.52 -44.29 4.50
N VAL A 358 -5.84 -43.63 5.43
CA VAL A 358 -5.70 -44.04 6.83
C VAL A 358 -6.23 -42.94 7.76
N MET A 359 -6.74 -43.32 8.92
CA MET A 359 -7.10 -42.35 9.97
C MET A 359 -5.84 -41.75 10.58
N HIS A 360 -5.63 -40.45 10.40
CA HIS A 360 -4.57 -39.69 11.08
C HIS A 360 -5.03 -38.25 11.39
N PRO A 361 -4.42 -37.57 12.39
CA PRO A 361 -4.68 -36.15 12.65
C PRO A 361 -4.32 -35.27 11.46
N LEU A 362 -5.08 -34.20 11.25
CA LEU A 362 -4.86 -33.27 10.14
C LEU A 362 -3.62 -32.38 10.37
N PRO A 363 -2.95 -31.90 9.30
CA PRO A 363 -1.92 -30.89 9.43
C PRO A 363 -2.45 -29.65 10.17
N LEU A 364 -1.69 -29.16 11.15
CA LEU A 364 -2.04 -28.03 12.03
C LEU A 364 -3.21 -28.29 13.02
N GLU A 365 -3.64 -29.52 13.20
CA GLU A 365 -4.58 -29.88 14.28
C GLU A 365 -3.92 -29.73 15.66
N LEU A 366 -4.61 -29.06 16.60
CA LEU A 366 -4.17 -28.95 17.99
C LEU A 366 -4.48 -30.26 18.73
N SER A 367 -3.53 -30.75 19.52
CA SER A 367 -3.75 -31.93 20.38
C SER A 367 -4.69 -31.57 21.53
N MET A 368 -6.00 -31.76 21.35
CA MET A 368 -7.02 -31.43 22.39
C MET A 368 -7.14 -32.51 23.48
N GLU A 369 -6.28 -33.53 23.47
CA GLU A 369 -6.44 -34.76 24.26
C GLU A 369 -5.18 -35.14 25.03
N ASP A 370 -3.99 -35.00 24.43
CA ASP A 370 -2.71 -35.12 25.13
C ASP A 370 -2.14 -33.74 25.49
N GLU A 371 -2.09 -33.47 26.78
CA GLU A 371 -1.50 -32.29 27.40
C GLU A 371 0.00 -32.14 27.04
N HIS A 372 0.74 -33.24 26.91
CA HIS A 372 2.17 -33.15 26.60
C HIS A 372 2.40 -32.67 25.16
N THR A 373 1.74 -33.28 24.18
CA THR A 373 1.80 -32.88 22.77
C THR A 373 1.24 -31.46 22.58
N PHE A 374 0.16 -31.10 23.28
CA PHE A 374 -0.39 -29.74 23.24
C PHE A 374 0.61 -28.68 23.72
N ASN A 375 1.18 -28.89 24.91
CA ASN A 375 2.18 -27.98 25.46
C ASN A 375 3.41 -27.93 24.55
N LEU A 376 3.86 -29.05 23.99
CA LEU A 376 4.95 -29.08 23.01
C LEU A 376 4.64 -28.25 21.74
N GLN A 377 3.40 -28.34 21.20
CA GLN A 377 2.97 -27.55 20.03
C GLN A 377 3.04 -26.03 20.29
N LEU A 378 2.78 -25.57 21.53
CA LEU A 378 2.75 -24.15 21.87
C LEU A 378 4.08 -23.63 22.44
N GLU A 379 4.80 -24.43 23.23
CA GLU A 379 6.09 -24.06 23.85
C GLU A 379 7.27 -24.07 22.89
N THR A 380 7.21 -24.85 21.81
CA THR A 380 8.31 -24.96 20.83
C THR A 380 8.56 -23.60 20.17
N ILE A 381 9.63 -22.91 20.60
CA ILE A 381 9.93 -21.54 20.16
C ILE A 381 10.17 -21.52 18.64
N GLU A 382 10.77 -22.57 18.08
CA GLU A 382 11.10 -22.71 16.65
C GLU A 382 9.89 -22.65 15.70
N VAL A 383 8.68 -22.92 16.20
CA VAL A 383 7.44 -23.00 15.40
C VAL A 383 6.40 -22.05 15.99
N ASP A 384 6.01 -21.03 15.23
CA ASP A 384 5.00 -20.04 15.60
C ASP A 384 3.59 -20.38 15.12
N THR A 385 3.45 -21.28 14.14
CA THR A 385 2.17 -21.59 13.47
C THR A 385 1.03 -21.95 14.44
N PHE A 386 1.27 -22.81 15.44
CA PHE A 386 0.24 -23.20 16.42
C PHE A 386 -0.13 -22.06 17.37
N ARG A 387 0.83 -21.23 17.80
CA ARG A 387 0.55 -20.04 18.62
C ARG A 387 -0.25 -19.00 17.83
N LYS A 388 0.13 -18.75 16.57
CA LYS A 388 -0.62 -17.90 15.64
C LYS A 388 -2.03 -18.43 15.40
N LEU A 389 -2.22 -19.75 15.24
CA LEU A 389 -3.55 -20.37 15.12
C LEU A 389 -4.42 -20.10 16.35
N VAL A 390 -3.91 -20.31 17.56
CA VAL A 390 -4.64 -20.04 18.81
C VAL A 390 -4.97 -18.56 18.96
N LEU A 391 -4.00 -17.67 18.75
CA LEU A 391 -4.20 -16.22 18.82
C LEU A 391 -5.19 -15.72 17.76
N LEU A 392 -5.23 -16.34 16.58
CA LEU A 392 -6.22 -16.07 15.53
C LEU A 392 -7.63 -16.46 15.99
N GLN A 393 -7.81 -17.67 16.54
CA GLN A 393 -9.11 -18.14 17.05
C GLN A 393 -9.65 -17.25 18.18
N ILE A 394 -8.79 -16.85 19.13
CA ILE A 394 -9.14 -15.89 20.19
C ILE A 394 -9.57 -14.55 19.57
N SER A 395 -8.78 -14.04 18.63
CA SER A 395 -9.00 -12.74 17.99
C SER A 395 -10.31 -12.68 17.20
N ILE A 396 -10.62 -13.70 16.38
CA ILE A 396 -11.87 -13.80 15.62
C ILE A 396 -13.07 -13.87 16.58
N SER A 397 -13.06 -14.80 17.54
CA SER A 397 -14.17 -15.01 18.46
C SER A 397 -14.47 -13.78 19.32
N CYS A 398 -13.43 -13.10 19.82
CA CYS A 398 -13.58 -11.84 20.56
C CYS A 398 -14.10 -10.71 19.67
N ASN A 399 -13.60 -10.58 18.44
CA ASN A 399 -14.02 -9.55 17.50
C ASN A 399 -15.51 -9.69 17.12
N ILE A 400 -15.97 -10.92 16.82
CA ILE A 400 -17.39 -11.19 16.52
C ILE A 400 -18.29 -10.77 17.69
N VAL A 401 -17.93 -11.11 18.93
CA VAL A 401 -18.74 -10.74 20.11
C VAL A 401 -18.73 -9.23 20.36
N ASP A 402 -17.58 -8.57 20.21
CA ASP A 402 -17.46 -7.11 20.34
C ASP A 402 -18.33 -6.38 19.29
N GLN A 403 -18.30 -6.81 18.03
CA GLN A 403 -19.16 -6.28 16.97
C GLN A 403 -20.67 -6.49 17.27
N ILE A 404 -21.06 -7.69 17.71
CA ILE A 404 -22.46 -7.99 18.11
C ILE A 404 -22.88 -7.11 19.30
N LEU A 405 -22.00 -6.80 20.25
CA LEU A 405 -22.30 -5.92 21.39
C LEU A 405 -22.35 -4.43 21.03
N ARG A 406 -21.59 -4.00 20.02
CA ARG A 406 -21.55 -2.60 19.56
C ARG A 406 -22.82 -2.19 18.80
N ASP A 407 -23.31 -3.02 17.88
CA ASP A 407 -24.52 -2.72 17.10
C ASP A 407 -25.79 -3.37 17.69
N LYS A 408 -26.70 -2.52 18.18
CA LYS A 408 -28.00 -2.91 18.74
C LYS A 408 -28.90 -3.68 17.75
N ALA A 409 -28.79 -3.43 16.44
CA ALA A 409 -29.58 -4.11 15.42
C ALA A 409 -29.06 -5.53 15.15
N ILE A 410 -27.73 -5.69 15.08
CA ILE A 410 -27.06 -7.00 15.00
C ILE A 410 -27.33 -7.79 16.28
N PHE A 411 -27.12 -7.17 17.46
CA PHE A 411 -27.43 -7.73 18.77
C PHE A 411 -28.83 -8.34 18.83
N LYS A 412 -29.86 -7.56 18.51
CA LYS A 412 -31.26 -8.01 18.56
C LYS A 412 -31.53 -9.18 17.61
N THR A 413 -30.92 -9.15 16.42
CA THR A 413 -31.05 -10.20 15.40
C THR A 413 -30.41 -11.51 15.85
N TYR A 414 -29.18 -11.45 16.37
CA TYR A 414 -28.47 -12.61 16.92
C TYR A 414 -29.16 -13.15 18.17
N LEU A 415 -29.56 -12.28 19.10
CA LEU A 415 -30.28 -12.63 20.32
C LEU A 415 -31.60 -13.37 20.04
N THR A 416 -32.36 -12.94 19.04
CA THR A 416 -33.60 -13.62 18.65
C THR A 416 -33.33 -15.01 18.08
N ARG A 417 -32.30 -15.15 17.24
CA ARG A 417 -31.87 -16.45 16.71
C ARG A 417 -31.38 -17.39 17.81
N TYR A 418 -30.63 -16.88 18.78
CA TYR A 418 -30.11 -17.62 19.92
C TYR A 418 -31.21 -18.07 20.91
N LYS A 419 -32.18 -17.20 21.21
CA LYS A 419 -33.39 -17.53 22.00
C LYS A 419 -34.25 -18.63 21.37
N ASN A 420 -34.20 -18.79 20.04
CA ASN A 420 -34.89 -19.85 19.32
C ASN A 420 -34.20 -21.23 19.44
N VAL A 421 -32.94 -21.27 19.88
CA VAL A 421 -32.22 -22.53 20.15
C VAL A 421 -32.26 -22.85 21.66
N HIS A 422 -32.02 -21.85 22.51
CA HIS A 422 -31.99 -22.03 23.97
C HIS A 422 -33.26 -21.53 24.68
N HIS A 423 -34.40 -22.14 24.36
CA HIS A 423 -35.73 -21.78 24.89
C HIS A 423 -35.87 -21.77 26.43
N GLY A 424 -34.87 -22.24 27.19
CA GLY A 424 -34.87 -22.28 28.67
C GLY A 424 -33.88 -21.33 29.38
N ARG A 425 -33.04 -20.57 28.65
CA ARG A 425 -32.06 -19.66 29.28
C ARG A 425 -32.68 -18.27 29.54
N ALA A 426 -32.45 -17.72 30.74
CA ALA A 426 -32.86 -16.35 31.09
C ALA A 426 -31.88 -15.34 30.49
N ILE A 427 -32.19 -14.84 29.29
CA ILE A 427 -31.26 -14.02 28.50
C ILE A 427 -31.73 -12.55 28.45
N PRO A 428 -30.86 -11.56 28.79
CA PRO A 428 -31.17 -10.14 28.71
C PRO A 428 -31.77 -9.70 27.36
N ASN A 429 -32.62 -8.67 27.39
CA ASN A 429 -33.20 -8.07 26.17
C ASN A 429 -32.37 -6.92 25.60
N GLU A 430 -31.51 -6.32 26.42
CA GLU A 430 -30.59 -5.24 26.07
C GLU A 430 -29.15 -5.76 26.16
N PRO A 431 -28.20 -5.20 25.38
CA PRO A 431 -26.81 -5.55 25.53
C PRO A 431 -26.34 -5.21 26.95
N PRO A 432 -25.65 -6.13 27.66
CA PRO A 432 -25.00 -5.77 28.91
C PRO A 432 -24.00 -4.64 28.68
N THR A 433 -23.69 -3.87 29.73
CA THR A 433 -22.66 -2.81 29.67
C THR A 433 -21.42 -3.29 28.93
N LEU A 434 -21.02 -2.53 27.89
CA LEU A 434 -19.95 -2.87 26.95
C LEU A 434 -18.75 -3.49 27.66
N PHE A 435 -18.63 -4.82 27.55
CA PHE A 435 -17.59 -5.58 28.21
C PHE A 435 -16.31 -5.43 27.39
N LYS A 436 -15.58 -4.35 27.67
CA LYS A 436 -14.42 -3.90 26.89
C LYS A 436 -13.33 -4.94 26.72
N PHE A 437 -13.27 -5.95 27.61
CA PHE A 437 -12.37 -7.09 27.55
C PHE A 437 -12.11 -7.61 26.12
N PHE A 438 -13.16 -7.90 25.36
CA PHE A 438 -13.03 -8.43 23.99
C PHE A 438 -12.24 -7.47 23.07
N SER A 439 -12.58 -6.18 23.10
CA SER A 439 -11.87 -5.14 22.34
C SER A 439 -10.42 -4.94 22.83
N THR A 440 -10.17 -5.09 24.13
CA THR A 440 -8.83 -4.99 24.74
C THR A 440 -7.93 -6.15 24.34
N VAL A 441 -8.46 -7.39 24.36
CA VAL A 441 -7.76 -8.60 23.92
C VAL A 441 -7.35 -8.50 22.46
N VAL A 442 -8.30 -8.14 21.59
CA VAL A 442 -8.05 -7.91 20.16
C VAL A 442 -7.00 -6.83 19.95
N GLY A 443 -7.11 -5.70 20.66
CA GLY A 443 -6.11 -4.62 20.61
C GLY A 443 -4.71 -5.08 21.02
N ARG A 444 -4.59 -5.80 22.14
CA ARG A 444 -3.32 -6.33 22.66
C ARG A 444 -2.60 -7.24 21.66
N ILE A 445 -3.33 -8.15 21.00
CA ILE A 445 -2.76 -9.05 19.99
C ILE A 445 -2.34 -8.27 18.73
N ARG A 446 -3.18 -7.33 18.26
CA ARG A 446 -2.87 -6.48 17.11
C ARG A 446 -1.64 -5.60 17.35
N ASP A 447 -1.56 -4.92 18.49
CA ASP A 447 -0.45 -4.01 18.82
C ASP A 447 0.88 -4.76 18.99
N PHE A 448 0.85 -6.01 19.47
CA PHE A 448 2.03 -6.88 19.49
C PHE A 448 2.56 -7.14 18.07
N TYR A 449 1.70 -7.64 17.17
CA TYR A 449 2.13 -7.99 15.82
C TYR A 449 2.46 -6.77 14.96
N ARG A 450 1.81 -5.62 15.17
CA ARG A 450 2.13 -4.35 14.51
C ARG A 450 3.62 -3.98 14.57
N VAL A 451 4.31 -4.36 15.64
CA VAL A 451 5.75 -4.07 15.86
C VAL A 451 6.65 -5.27 15.51
N LYS A 452 6.12 -6.50 15.50
CA LYS A 452 6.91 -7.74 15.37
C LYS A 452 6.78 -8.43 14.02
N ASP A 453 5.59 -8.46 13.45
CA ASP A 453 5.25 -9.09 12.18
C ASP A 453 4.16 -8.26 11.48
N PRO A 454 4.55 -7.23 10.70
CA PRO A 454 3.60 -6.40 9.96
C PRO A 454 2.75 -7.18 8.96
N GLN A 455 3.27 -8.28 8.39
CA GLN A 455 2.52 -9.09 7.41
C GLN A 455 1.37 -9.83 8.08
N PHE A 456 1.63 -10.44 9.25
CA PHE A 456 0.57 -11.07 10.04
C PHE A 456 -0.42 -10.03 10.60
N PHE A 457 0.06 -8.84 10.99
CA PHE A 457 -0.81 -7.73 11.42
C PHE A 457 -1.76 -7.27 10.31
N ASP A 458 -1.27 -7.06 9.09
CA ASP A 458 -2.10 -6.63 7.95
C ASP A 458 -3.14 -7.70 7.58
N MET A 459 -2.74 -8.97 7.53
CA MET A 459 -3.66 -10.10 7.32
C MET A 459 -4.74 -10.20 8.40
N LEU A 460 -4.38 -10.05 9.68
CA LEU A 460 -5.31 -10.06 10.80
C LEU A 460 -6.31 -8.90 10.73
N ASN A 461 -5.86 -7.71 10.30
CA ASN A 461 -6.73 -6.54 10.11
C ASN A 461 -7.73 -6.75 8.96
N GLU A 462 -7.27 -7.28 7.83
CA GLU A 462 -8.10 -7.58 6.67
C GLU A 462 -9.18 -8.62 7.01
N LEU A 463 -8.80 -9.69 7.71
CA LEU A 463 -9.72 -10.73 8.19
C LEU A 463 -10.80 -10.15 9.12
N MET A 464 -10.40 -9.33 10.10
CA MET A 464 -11.37 -8.69 11.02
C MET A 464 -12.35 -7.76 10.31
N HIS A 465 -11.90 -7.04 9.28
CA HIS A 465 -12.74 -6.16 8.48
C HIS A 465 -13.68 -6.95 7.55
N ALA A 466 -13.20 -8.06 6.98
CA ALA A 466 -14.03 -8.99 6.21
C ALA A 466 -15.14 -9.60 7.09
N ASP A 467 -14.81 -10.05 8.30
CA ASP A 467 -15.79 -10.53 9.29
C ASP A 467 -16.84 -9.48 9.65
N GLU A 468 -16.44 -8.21 9.86
CA GLU A 468 -17.37 -7.10 10.16
C GLU A 468 -18.37 -6.88 9.01
N SER A 469 -17.85 -6.90 7.78
CA SER A 469 -18.63 -6.73 6.56
C SER A 469 -19.59 -7.89 6.34
N PHE A 470 -19.13 -9.12 6.59
CA PHE A 470 -19.94 -10.34 6.48
C PHE A 470 -21.01 -10.42 7.57
N LEU A 471 -20.69 -10.07 8.82
CA LEU A 471 -21.64 -10.01 9.93
C LEU A 471 -22.78 -9.03 9.64
N SER A 472 -22.43 -7.85 9.13
CA SER A 472 -23.37 -6.81 8.71
C SER A 472 -24.28 -7.31 7.57
N ALA A 473 -23.71 -7.95 6.53
CA ALA A 473 -24.47 -8.56 5.45
C ALA A 473 -25.40 -9.70 5.93
N LYS A 474 -24.93 -10.55 6.85
CA LYS A 474 -25.70 -11.66 7.47
C LYS A 474 -26.86 -11.15 8.33
N ALA A 475 -26.69 -10.03 9.03
CA ALA A 475 -27.76 -9.35 9.75
C ALA A 475 -28.83 -8.80 8.78
N ALA A 476 -28.40 -8.22 7.65
CA ALA A 476 -29.25 -7.77 6.55
C ALA A 476 -29.82 -8.92 5.67
N ASN A 477 -29.67 -10.20 6.06
CA ASN A 477 -30.10 -11.39 5.30
C ASN A 477 -29.56 -11.42 3.86
N MET A 478 -28.25 -11.16 3.72
CA MET A 478 -27.50 -11.20 2.46
C MET A 478 -28.12 -10.34 1.35
N ALA A 479 -28.81 -9.24 1.71
CA ALA A 479 -29.43 -8.32 0.77
C ALA A 479 -28.48 -7.76 -0.31
N PRO A 480 -27.20 -7.41 -0.03
CA PRO A 480 -26.27 -6.94 -1.06
C PRO A 480 -26.07 -7.93 -2.22
N PHE A 481 -26.17 -9.24 -1.96
CA PHE A 481 -25.94 -10.29 -2.95
C PHE A 481 -27.18 -10.63 -3.80
N LYS A 482 -28.33 -10.00 -3.56
CA LYS A 482 -29.59 -10.29 -4.29
C LYS A 482 -29.67 -9.67 -5.68
N ALA A 483 -28.86 -8.66 -5.96
CA ALA A 483 -28.97 -7.81 -7.15
C ALA A 483 -27.63 -7.69 -7.91
N ILE A 484 -26.91 -8.80 -8.06
CA ILE A 484 -25.70 -8.85 -8.90
C ILE A 484 -26.14 -8.74 -10.37
N ALA A 485 -25.97 -7.54 -10.94
CA ALA A 485 -26.31 -7.26 -12.33
C ALA A 485 -25.18 -7.73 -13.26
N TRP A 486 -25.25 -8.97 -13.72
CA TRP A 486 -24.35 -9.49 -14.74
C TRP A 486 -24.55 -8.75 -16.06
N LYS A 487 -23.48 -8.14 -16.58
CA LYS A 487 -23.45 -7.60 -17.95
C LYS A 487 -23.41 -8.76 -18.93
N THR A 488 -24.58 -9.18 -19.41
CA THR A 488 -24.74 -10.27 -20.39
C THR A 488 -24.95 -9.77 -21.82
N GLU A 489 -24.80 -8.46 -22.04
CA GLU A 489 -24.71 -7.87 -23.37
C GLU A 489 -23.45 -8.41 -24.07
N PRO A 490 -23.56 -8.97 -25.29
CA PRO A 490 -22.38 -9.31 -26.06
C PRO A 490 -21.55 -8.05 -26.32
N LEU A 491 -20.22 -8.21 -26.34
CA LEU A 491 -19.35 -7.15 -26.84
C LEU A 491 -19.48 -7.10 -28.36
N ASP A 492 -20.55 -6.45 -28.84
CA ASP A 492 -21.00 -6.45 -30.24
C ASP A 492 -19.89 -6.07 -31.23
N HIS A 493 -18.94 -5.24 -30.79
CA HIS A 493 -17.86 -4.73 -31.62
C HIS A 493 -16.51 -4.86 -30.90
N LYS A 494 -15.51 -5.38 -31.60
CA LYS A 494 -14.10 -5.21 -31.21
C LYS A 494 -13.80 -3.70 -31.19
N PRO A 495 -13.13 -3.15 -30.16
CA PRO A 495 -12.77 -1.74 -30.17
C PRO A 495 -11.90 -1.44 -31.38
N GLU A 496 -12.35 -0.53 -32.24
CA GLU A 496 -11.60 -0.04 -33.39
C GLU A 496 -10.63 1.05 -32.93
N PRO A 497 -9.30 0.80 -32.93
CA PRO A 497 -8.34 1.83 -32.59
C PRO A 497 -8.32 2.89 -33.69
N ASP A 498 -8.27 4.17 -33.30
CA ASP A 498 -8.04 5.27 -34.24
C ASP A 498 -6.62 5.18 -34.81
N CYS A 499 -6.50 4.58 -35.99
CA CYS A 499 -5.27 4.47 -36.76
C CYS A 499 -4.92 5.76 -37.52
N SER A 500 -5.60 6.89 -37.28
CA SER A 500 -5.31 8.17 -37.91
C SER A 500 -4.29 8.99 -37.10
N PHE A 501 -3.26 9.48 -37.79
CA PHE A 501 -2.32 10.44 -37.19
C PHE A 501 -2.87 11.86 -37.26
N LYS A 502 -2.71 12.63 -36.17
CA LYS A 502 -3.00 14.06 -36.16
C LYS A 502 -2.16 14.77 -37.24
N LYS A 503 -2.81 15.60 -38.06
CA LYS A 503 -2.14 16.37 -39.11
C LYS A 503 -1.23 17.44 -38.49
N PHE A 504 -0.02 17.59 -39.04
CA PHE A 504 0.86 18.70 -38.69
C PHE A 504 0.31 20.03 -39.20
N GLY A 505 0.39 21.09 -38.38
CA GLY A 505 -0.01 22.45 -38.78
C GLY A 505 1.09 23.19 -39.54
N PHE A 506 0.78 24.38 -40.04
CA PHE A 506 1.71 25.23 -40.82
C PHE A 506 2.90 25.81 -40.03
N ILE A 507 3.02 25.53 -38.72
CA ILE A 507 4.10 26.02 -37.86
C ILE A 507 5.17 24.93 -37.76
N ALA A 508 6.23 25.04 -38.55
CA ALA A 508 7.31 24.06 -38.58
C ALA A 508 8.06 23.94 -37.24
N MET A 509 8.35 25.06 -36.59
CA MET A 509 9.19 25.11 -35.37
C MET A 509 8.40 24.92 -34.05
N GLY A 510 7.28 24.20 -34.08
CA GLY A 510 6.43 23.88 -32.93
C GLY A 510 5.61 25.05 -32.37
N ASN A 511 6.21 26.21 -32.12
CA ASN A 511 5.51 27.41 -31.68
C ASN A 511 5.74 28.60 -32.63
N LYS A 512 4.79 29.54 -32.63
CA LYS A 512 4.82 30.70 -33.54
C LYS A 512 6.02 31.63 -33.27
N ARG A 513 6.38 31.88 -32.01
CA ARG A 513 7.47 32.80 -31.64
C ARG A 513 8.82 32.35 -32.19
N ILE A 514 9.15 31.07 -32.03
CA ILE A 514 10.38 30.47 -32.59
C ILE A 514 10.31 30.49 -34.11
N ASN A 515 9.19 30.09 -34.71
CA ASN A 515 9.01 30.12 -36.17
C ASN A 515 9.21 31.52 -36.76
N ASP A 516 8.77 32.57 -36.06
CA ASP A 516 8.91 33.96 -36.52
C ASP A 516 10.32 34.51 -36.30
N VAL A 517 11.02 34.12 -35.22
CA VAL A 517 12.46 34.43 -35.04
C VAL A 517 13.34 33.72 -36.09
N TRP A 518 13.05 32.46 -36.40
CA TRP A 518 13.78 31.70 -37.42
C TRP A 518 13.55 32.20 -38.86
N LYS A 519 12.54 33.03 -39.10
CA LYS A 519 12.32 33.75 -40.37
C LYS A 519 13.08 35.08 -40.48
N ILE A 520 13.77 35.53 -39.43
CA ILE A 520 14.50 36.81 -39.48
C ILE A 520 15.67 36.68 -40.46
N GLU A 521 15.60 37.42 -41.57
CA GLU A 521 16.66 37.45 -42.57
C GLU A 521 18.00 37.92 -41.97
N SER A 522 18.97 37.01 -41.97
CA SER A 522 20.33 37.24 -41.49
C SER A 522 21.33 37.06 -42.63
N GLY A 523 22.42 37.82 -42.61
CA GLY A 523 23.48 37.71 -43.62
C GLY A 523 24.38 38.94 -43.75
N LEU A 524 25.52 38.74 -44.41
CA LEU A 524 26.59 39.74 -44.61
C LEU A 524 26.17 41.02 -45.34
N LYS A 525 25.04 41.01 -46.07
CA LYS A 525 24.50 42.21 -46.73
C LYS A 525 23.94 43.19 -45.69
N ARG A 526 23.04 42.69 -44.83
CA ARG A 526 22.37 43.47 -43.77
C ARG A 526 23.34 44.06 -42.75
N THR A 527 24.42 43.35 -42.41
CA THR A 527 25.45 43.87 -41.48
C THR A 527 26.30 44.98 -42.12
N ARG A 528 26.60 44.92 -43.43
CA ARG A 528 27.30 46.00 -44.14
C ARG A 528 26.47 47.29 -44.22
N GLU A 529 25.16 47.16 -44.45
CA GLU A 529 24.23 48.30 -44.47
C GLU A 529 24.18 49.01 -43.11
N LEU A 530 24.05 48.24 -42.01
CA LEU A 530 24.05 48.77 -40.65
C LEU A 530 25.39 49.40 -40.23
N ALA A 531 26.53 48.89 -40.74
CA ALA A 531 27.84 49.45 -40.45
C ALA A 531 28.02 50.84 -41.10
N LYS A 532 27.67 51.00 -42.38
CA LYS A 532 27.75 52.28 -43.10
C LYS A 532 26.88 53.38 -42.46
N ALA A 533 25.74 53.01 -41.87
CA ALA A 533 24.82 53.96 -41.24
C ALA A 533 25.33 54.51 -39.88
N ARG A 534 26.50 54.07 -39.38
CA ARG A 534 27.01 54.40 -38.04
C ARG A 534 28.42 55.00 -38.04
N GLU A 535 28.97 55.31 -39.20
CA GLU A 535 30.30 55.91 -39.35
C GLU A 535 30.23 57.43 -39.09
N ILE A 536 31.09 57.95 -38.20
CA ILE A 536 31.13 59.37 -37.80
C ILE A 536 32.48 59.96 -38.22
N ASP A 537 32.45 61.10 -38.91
CA ASP A 537 33.63 61.81 -39.39
C ASP A 537 34.07 62.93 -38.42
N PRO A 538 35.27 62.85 -37.80
CA PRO A 538 35.77 63.85 -36.87
C PRO A 538 35.90 65.27 -37.43
N ALA A 539 36.16 65.42 -38.73
CA ALA A 539 36.37 66.74 -39.33
C ALA A 539 35.09 67.60 -39.32
N ASN A 540 33.94 66.97 -39.56
CA ASN A 540 32.64 67.64 -39.51
C ASN A 540 32.27 68.06 -38.09
N VAL A 541 32.65 67.26 -37.09
CA VAL A 541 32.46 67.60 -35.66
C VAL A 541 33.33 68.81 -35.28
N TYR A 542 34.58 68.86 -35.72
CA TYR A 542 35.47 69.99 -35.42
C TYR A 542 34.96 71.30 -36.02
N ALA A 543 34.56 71.28 -37.30
CA ALA A 543 34.04 72.45 -38.00
C ALA A 543 32.77 73.01 -37.34
N ALA A 544 31.83 72.13 -36.94
CA ALA A 544 30.61 72.53 -36.24
C ALA A 544 30.90 73.22 -34.89
N LEU A 545 31.88 72.72 -34.13
CA LEU A 545 32.26 73.31 -32.84
C LEU A 545 33.00 74.64 -32.99
N GLN A 546 33.75 74.83 -34.07
CA GLN A 546 34.38 76.11 -34.40
C GLN A 546 33.32 77.19 -34.73
N GLU A 547 32.26 76.82 -35.44
CA GLU A 547 31.12 77.71 -35.76
C GLU A 547 30.27 78.02 -34.51
N GLU A 548 30.01 77.01 -33.66
CA GLU A 548 29.32 77.15 -32.37
C GLU A 548 30.12 78.06 -31.41
N ALA A 549 31.45 77.97 -31.40
CA ALA A 549 32.32 78.84 -30.60
C ALA A 549 32.36 80.30 -31.10
N ALA A 550 32.38 80.51 -32.43
CA ALA A 550 32.42 81.85 -33.03
C ALA A 550 31.14 82.68 -32.81
N THR A 551 30.04 82.04 -32.42
CA THR A 551 28.71 82.65 -32.25
C THR A 551 28.24 82.76 -30.79
N ALA A 552 29.04 82.28 -29.82
CA ALA A 552 28.62 82.12 -28.44
C ALA A 552 28.80 83.38 -27.56
N THR A 553 27.73 84.17 -27.39
CA THR A 553 27.57 84.98 -26.16
C THR A 553 27.36 84.06 -24.96
N ALA A 554 27.93 84.40 -23.80
CA ALA A 554 27.95 83.52 -22.62
C ALA A 554 26.54 83.09 -22.14
N VAL A 555 26.27 81.79 -22.18
CA VAL A 555 25.03 81.15 -21.69
C VAL A 555 25.36 80.27 -20.48
N THR A 556 24.45 80.29 -19.49
CA THR A 556 24.55 79.64 -18.18
C THR A 556 24.47 78.11 -18.24
N ASP A 557 24.96 77.49 -17.16
CA ASP A 557 25.29 76.07 -17.06
C ASP A 557 24.08 75.11 -17.10
N THR A 558 24.25 73.94 -17.74
CA THR A 558 23.30 72.81 -17.71
C THR A 558 24.02 71.47 -17.91
N ASP A 559 23.69 70.45 -17.10
CA ASP A 559 24.41 69.16 -17.05
C ASP A 559 24.54 68.43 -18.41
N GLY A 560 23.56 68.59 -19.31
CA GLY A 560 23.59 68.00 -20.65
C GLY A 560 24.78 68.48 -21.50
N ARG A 561 25.34 69.66 -21.20
CA ARG A 561 26.51 70.21 -21.89
C ARG A 561 27.74 69.33 -21.69
N ILE A 562 27.95 68.77 -20.49
CA ILE A 562 29.12 67.94 -20.17
C ILE A 562 29.11 66.65 -21.01
N VAL A 563 27.94 66.00 -21.15
CA VAL A 563 27.82 64.77 -21.94
C VAL A 563 28.00 65.04 -23.44
N LYS A 564 27.43 66.14 -23.97
CA LYS A 564 27.65 66.57 -25.36
C LYS A 564 29.14 66.84 -25.60
N GLN A 565 29.76 67.69 -24.77
CA GLN A 565 31.20 67.99 -24.83
C GLN A 565 32.07 66.72 -24.76
N TRP A 566 31.69 65.72 -23.96
CA TRP A 566 32.43 64.46 -23.87
C TRP A 566 32.26 63.55 -25.09
N GLN A 567 31.08 63.55 -25.74
CA GLN A 567 30.87 62.88 -27.03
C GLN A 567 31.68 63.57 -28.15
N ASP A 568 31.65 64.90 -28.17
CA ASP A 568 32.39 65.75 -29.09
C ASP A 568 33.92 65.51 -28.95
N LEU A 569 34.46 65.61 -27.73
CA LEU A 569 35.86 65.31 -27.43
C LEU A 569 36.24 63.86 -27.79
N ARG A 570 35.33 62.88 -27.64
CA ARG A 570 35.56 61.49 -28.08
C ARG A 570 35.64 61.36 -29.60
N ALA A 571 34.82 62.08 -30.36
CA ALA A 571 34.89 62.10 -31.82
C ALA A 571 36.18 62.78 -32.30
N LEU A 572 36.51 63.95 -31.73
CA LEU A 572 37.71 64.73 -32.07
C LEU A 572 39.03 64.04 -31.70
N ARG A 573 39.04 63.17 -30.67
CA ARG A 573 40.23 62.52 -30.11
C ARG A 573 41.16 61.88 -31.15
N SER A 574 40.60 61.36 -32.24
CA SER A 574 41.36 60.63 -33.26
C SER A 574 42.26 61.51 -34.12
N GLN A 575 41.96 62.82 -34.24
CA GLN A 575 42.68 63.75 -35.12
C GLN A 575 43.22 64.98 -34.37
N TYR A 576 42.50 65.52 -33.39
CA TYR A 576 42.79 66.82 -32.76
C TYR A 576 43.34 66.73 -31.32
N LEU A 577 43.88 65.57 -30.93
CA LEU A 577 44.29 65.25 -29.55
C LEU A 577 45.19 66.31 -28.89
N PHE A 578 46.15 66.88 -29.63
CA PHE A 578 47.10 67.85 -29.10
C PHE A 578 46.48 69.24 -28.87
N GLU A 579 45.42 69.59 -29.59
CA GLU A 579 44.73 70.87 -29.43
C GLU A 579 43.85 70.89 -28.17
N LEU A 580 43.43 69.72 -27.70
CA LEU A 580 42.71 69.55 -26.44
C LEU A 580 43.51 70.03 -25.22
N ALA A 581 44.83 70.23 -25.33
CA ALA A 581 45.64 70.84 -24.28
C ALA A 581 45.28 72.31 -23.96
N LYS A 582 44.44 72.94 -24.80
CA LYS A 582 43.86 74.26 -24.57
C LYS A 582 42.49 74.22 -23.85
N VAL A 583 41.97 73.03 -23.55
CA VAL A 583 40.73 72.81 -22.79
C VAL A 583 41.07 72.49 -21.35
N ASP A 584 40.42 73.17 -20.41
CA ASP A 584 40.34 72.76 -19.01
C ASP A 584 38.89 72.80 -18.50
N GLU A 585 38.67 72.32 -17.27
CA GLU A 585 37.32 72.25 -16.65
C GLU A 585 36.65 73.63 -16.50
N THR A 586 37.43 74.71 -16.51
CA THR A 586 36.96 76.09 -16.34
C THR A 586 36.72 76.83 -17.67
N THR A 587 37.39 76.44 -18.74
CA THR A 587 37.29 77.03 -20.09
C THR A 587 36.40 76.22 -21.04
N GLY A 588 36.30 74.90 -20.82
CA GLY A 588 35.54 73.97 -21.64
C GLY A 588 35.99 73.94 -23.11
N ILE A 589 35.13 73.43 -23.99
CA ILE A 589 35.43 73.35 -25.44
C ILE A 589 35.81 74.72 -26.05
N ASN A 590 35.32 75.83 -25.50
CA ASN A 590 35.66 77.17 -25.97
C ASN A 590 37.17 77.47 -25.89
N GLY A 591 37.90 76.82 -24.95
CA GLY A 591 39.35 76.93 -24.83
C GLY A 591 40.12 76.41 -26.06
N LEU A 592 39.54 75.54 -26.90
CA LEU A 592 40.15 75.15 -28.19
C LEU A 592 40.42 76.35 -29.11
N PHE A 593 39.54 77.35 -29.04
CA PHE A 593 39.42 78.43 -30.02
C PHE A 593 39.83 79.81 -29.47
N ASP A 594 39.82 80.03 -28.14
CA ASP A 594 40.31 81.27 -27.51
C ASP A 594 41.49 81.00 -26.54
N PRO A 595 42.73 81.40 -26.91
CA PRO A 595 43.92 81.23 -26.06
C PRO A 595 43.99 82.21 -24.87
N ALA A 596 43.25 83.32 -24.86
CA ALA A 596 43.29 84.26 -23.73
C ALA A 596 42.66 83.66 -22.47
N LEU A 597 41.64 82.80 -22.64
CA LEU A 597 40.95 82.13 -21.52
C LEU A 597 41.85 81.13 -20.78
N ILE A 598 42.71 80.39 -21.49
CA ILE A 598 43.62 79.43 -20.84
C ILE A 598 44.78 80.13 -20.13
N GLU A 599 45.25 81.27 -20.63
CA GLU A 599 46.27 82.08 -19.95
C GLU A 599 45.71 82.75 -18.68
N ALA A 600 44.49 83.32 -18.74
CA ALA A 600 43.81 83.86 -17.55
C ALA A 600 43.53 82.78 -16.49
N SER A 601 43.11 81.58 -16.91
CA SER A 601 42.94 80.40 -16.03
C SER A 601 44.24 80.00 -15.33
N ARG A 602 45.38 80.04 -16.04
CA ARG A 602 46.71 79.76 -15.47
C ARG A 602 47.13 80.84 -14.47
N GLU A 603 47.01 82.12 -14.81
CA GLU A 603 47.34 83.20 -13.88
C GLU A 603 46.51 83.16 -12.58
N ASP A 604 45.21 82.87 -12.65
CA ASP A 604 44.37 82.79 -11.45
C ASP A 604 44.72 81.56 -10.59
N LYS A 605 45.06 80.43 -11.21
CA LYS A 605 45.60 79.25 -10.51
C LYS A 605 46.92 79.57 -9.81
N ASP A 606 47.86 80.23 -10.49
CA ASP A 606 49.16 80.62 -9.92
C ASP A 606 49.01 81.65 -8.78
N LYS A 607 48.07 82.61 -8.89
CA LYS A 607 47.72 83.56 -7.81
C LYS A 607 47.15 82.85 -6.59
N ARG A 608 46.23 81.88 -6.77
CA ARG A 608 45.66 81.07 -5.66
C ARG A 608 46.72 80.21 -4.98
N ILE A 609 47.63 79.60 -5.75
CA ILE A 609 48.75 78.81 -5.22
C ILE A 609 49.70 79.71 -4.40
N SER A 610 50.02 80.90 -4.91
CA SER A 610 50.87 81.88 -4.22
C SER A 610 50.27 82.36 -2.89
N ALA A 611 48.97 82.70 -2.88
CA ALA A 611 48.27 83.10 -1.66
C ALA A 611 48.20 81.97 -0.61
N LEU A 612 47.96 80.73 -1.04
CA LEU A 612 48.04 79.56 -0.15
C LEU A 612 49.45 79.40 0.45
N HIS A 613 50.50 79.62 -0.34
CA HIS A 613 51.88 79.54 0.15
C HIS A 613 52.21 80.62 1.19
N GLU A 614 51.78 81.86 0.99
CA GLU A 614 51.96 82.93 1.99
C GLU A 614 51.22 82.65 3.30
N THR A 615 49.96 82.16 3.25
CA THR A 615 49.22 81.79 4.46
C THR A 615 49.89 80.64 5.24
N TYR A 616 50.52 79.69 4.53
CA TYR A 616 51.29 78.61 5.14
C TYR A 616 52.56 79.12 5.85
N ILE A 617 53.32 80.02 5.21
CA ILE A 617 54.52 80.65 5.80
C ILE A 617 54.16 81.49 7.03
N ALA A 618 53.08 82.25 6.98
CA ALA A 618 52.61 83.06 8.11
C ALA A 618 52.25 82.20 9.33
N ARG A 619 51.56 81.07 9.10
CA ARG A 619 51.27 80.08 10.15
C ARG A 619 52.54 79.49 10.75
N HIS A 620 53.51 79.11 9.92
CA HIS A 620 54.76 78.50 10.40
C HIS A 620 55.60 79.47 11.26
N ARG A 621 55.62 80.78 10.92
CA ARG A 621 56.25 81.81 11.77
C ARG A 621 55.60 81.93 13.15
N ALA A 622 54.27 81.92 13.22
CA ALA A 622 53.55 81.99 14.50
C ALA A 622 53.77 80.75 15.39
N GLU A 623 54.00 79.58 14.79
CA GLU A 623 54.39 78.35 15.50
C GLU A 623 55.84 78.44 16.03
N LEU A 624 56.77 79.04 15.27
CA LEU A 624 58.15 79.32 15.71
C LEU A 624 58.25 80.35 16.84
N GLU A 625 57.45 81.43 16.81
CA GLU A 625 57.42 82.41 17.90
C GLU A 625 56.92 81.79 19.20
N LYS A 626 55.90 80.92 19.14
CA LYS A 626 55.42 80.15 20.31
C LYS A 626 56.48 79.19 20.86
N ALA A 627 57.25 78.54 19.99
CA ALA A 627 58.34 77.66 20.42
C ALA A 627 59.47 78.45 21.11
N ASN A 628 59.85 79.61 20.57
CA ASN A 628 60.87 80.47 21.18
C ASN A 628 60.41 81.04 22.54
N ALA A 629 59.14 81.45 22.67
CA ALA A 629 58.59 81.90 23.95
C ALA A 629 58.67 80.81 25.02
N TYR A 630 58.31 79.56 24.68
CA TYR A 630 58.39 78.41 25.58
C TYR A 630 59.83 78.13 26.06
N PHE A 631 60.83 78.22 25.17
CA PHE A 631 62.23 78.09 25.58
C PHE A 631 62.72 79.27 26.44
N SER A 632 62.24 80.49 26.19
CA SER A 632 62.60 81.68 26.97
C SER A 632 62.07 81.63 28.40
N GLU A 633 60.80 81.26 28.59
CA GLU A 633 60.20 81.02 29.92
C GLU A 633 60.94 79.90 30.68
N GLN A 634 61.42 78.88 29.96
CA GLN A 634 62.17 77.77 30.56
C GLN A 634 63.59 78.18 30.99
N SER A 635 64.23 79.15 30.31
CA SER A 635 65.49 79.75 30.77
C SER A 635 65.30 80.70 31.96
N GLU A 636 64.27 81.55 31.96
CA GLU A 636 64.01 82.49 33.06
C GLU A 636 63.73 81.73 34.39
N HIS A 637 62.96 80.65 34.34
CA HIS A 637 62.75 79.78 35.51
C HIS A 637 63.96 78.91 35.92
N ALA A 638 65.00 78.84 35.10
CA ALA A 638 66.28 78.22 35.44
C ALA A 638 67.26 79.23 36.06
N GLU A 639 67.21 80.50 35.65
CA GLU A 639 68.04 81.57 36.20
C GLU A 639 67.55 82.02 37.59
N ASP A 640 66.25 82.18 37.81
CA ASP A 640 65.64 82.52 39.12
C ASP A 640 66.05 81.56 40.26
N LYS A 641 66.21 80.27 39.96
CA LYS A 641 66.63 79.25 40.95
C LYS A 641 68.15 79.18 41.16
N SER A 642 68.93 79.89 40.35
CA SER A 642 70.39 79.94 40.44
C SER A 642 70.90 81.12 41.30
N GLU A 643 70.13 82.21 41.39
CA GLU A 643 70.53 83.41 42.14
C GLU A 643 70.33 83.28 43.66
N GLU A 644 69.29 82.60 44.16
CA GLU A 644 69.06 82.48 45.62
C GLU A 644 70.04 81.51 46.30
N VAL A 645 70.51 80.48 45.59
CA VAL A 645 71.46 79.47 46.12
C VAL A 645 72.88 80.06 46.29
N SER A 646 73.20 81.10 45.51
CA SER A 646 74.54 81.71 45.45
C SER A 646 74.84 82.73 46.59
N ARG A 647 73.88 83.02 47.49
CA ARG A 647 74.06 84.01 48.59
C ARG A 647 73.96 83.49 50.04
N LYS A 648 73.65 82.21 50.29
CA LYS A 648 73.52 81.66 51.67
C LYS A 648 74.41 80.45 52.01
N ARG A 649 75.49 80.20 51.26
CA ARG A 649 76.56 79.24 51.65
C ARG A 649 77.97 79.86 51.71
N ALA A 650 78.03 81.12 52.14
CA ALA A 650 79.26 81.82 52.54
C ALA A 650 79.21 82.29 54.01
N ALA A 651 78.67 81.47 54.91
CA ALA A 651 78.89 81.54 56.37
C ALA A 651 78.37 80.25 57.04
N SER A 652 79.23 79.53 57.79
CA SER A 652 78.98 78.66 58.97
C SER A 652 77.62 77.91 59.10
N THR A 653 77.55 76.60 59.40
CA THR A 653 78.49 75.65 60.07
C THR A 653 78.03 74.19 59.81
N PRO A 654 78.82 73.14 60.15
CA PRO A 654 78.54 71.74 59.76
C PRO A 654 77.81 70.93 60.85
N ASP A 655 77.12 69.84 60.45
CA ASP A 655 77.31 68.45 60.93
C ASP A 655 76.42 67.46 60.12
N SER A 656 76.82 66.18 60.05
CA SER A 656 76.06 64.91 59.84
C SER A 656 74.76 64.86 58.95
N ALA A 657 74.50 63.85 58.10
CA ALA A 657 75.11 62.52 57.89
C ALA A 657 74.80 61.93 56.49
N GLU A 658 75.39 60.76 56.22
CA GLU A 658 74.97 59.69 55.28
C GLU A 658 75.04 59.90 53.75
N ASP A 659 76.17 59.41 53.23
CA ASP A 659 76.43 58.62 52.02
C ASP A 659 75.92 59.00 50.61
N PHE A 660 76.91 58.94 49.71
CA PHE A 660 76.84 59.18 48.28
C PHE A 660 76.44 57.91 47.49
N PRO A 661 76.15 58.02 46.18
CA PRO A 661 75.25 57.12 45.46
C PRO A 661 76.01 56.14 44.56
N GLU A 662 75.28 55.39 43.73
CA GLU A 662 75.84 55.01 42.43
C GLU A 662 74.85 55.12 41.28
N ALA A 663 75.34 55.64 40.16
CA ALA A 663 74.56 55.91 38.95
C ALA A 663 74.47 54.68 38.04
N LYS A 664 73.41 54.60 37.23
CA LYS A 664 73.46 53.85 35.97
C LYS A 664 72.72 54.60 34.86
N ARG A 665 73.46 54.87 33.78
CA ARG A 665 72.99 55.50 32.54
C ARG A 665 71.91 54.65 31.87
N SER A 666 70.89 55.28 31.30
CA SER A 666 70.58 55.19 29.85
C SER A 666 69.27 55.91 29.50
N ARG A 667 69.12 56.18 28.19
CA ARG A 667 67.85 56.32 27.43
C ARG A 667 67.17 57.71 27.37
N VAL A 668 67.17 58.22 26.14
CA VAL A 668 66.27 59.19 25.49
C VAL A 668 66.26 58.67 24.04
N GLN A 669 65.26 57.98 23.45
CA GLN A 669 63.79 58.12 23.44
C GLN A 669 63.34 59.52 22.99
N SER A 670 62.68 59.75 21.86
CA SER A 670 62.28 58.86 20.74
C SER A 670 61.78 59.72 19.56
N GLU A 671 61.62 59.10 18.37
CA GLU A 671 60.75 59.54 17.24
C GLU A 671 59.31 59.91 17.69
N PRO A 672 58.42 60.54 16.86
CA PRO A 672 58.34 60.54 15.38
C PRO A 672 58.03 61.94 14.75
N VAL A 673 57.65 62.21 13.47
CA VAL A 673 56.95 61.44 12.41
C VAL A 673 57.36 61.91 10.99
N PRO A 674 57.64 60.97 10.06
CA PRO A 674 57.45 61.09 8.60
C PRO A 674 56.27 60.18 8.11
N ALA A 675 55.82 60.12 6.86
CA ALA A 675 56.34 60.61 5.56
C ALA A 675 55.19 60.94 4.57
N GLU A 676 55.53 61.07 3.27
CA GLU A 676 54.64 61.24 2.11
C GLU A 676 53.97 59.93 1.60
N GLN A 677 53.18 60.10 0.54
CA GLN A 677 52.89 59.19 -0.58
C GLN A 677 53.60 57.81 -0.65
N SER A 678 52.76 56.77 -0.75
CA SER A 678 52.64 55.85 -1.92
C SER A 678 53.90 55.31 -2.61
N ASP A 679 54.06 53.97 -2.58
CA ASP A 679 54.00 53.20 -3.85
C ASP A 679 53.41 51.78 -3.67
N ARG A 680 53.05 51.16 -4.79
CA ARG A 680 52.33 49.88 -5.00
C ARG A 680 53.16 48.66 -4.55
N THR A 681 52.66 47.43 -4.38
CA THR A 681 51.66 46.61 -5.13
C THR A 681 51.37 45.39 -4.21
N GLN A 682 50.23 44.67 -4.14
CA GLN A 682 49.32 44.09 -5.14
C GLN A 682 47.86 43.94 -4.61
N THR A 683 46.99 43.32 -5.43
CA THR A 683 45.52 43.44 -5.45
C THR A 683 44.69 42.69 -4.38
N PRO A 684 43.42 43.13 -4.16
CA PRO A 684 42.43 42.52 -3.25
C PRO A 684 41.62 41.38 -3.97
N ALA A 685 40.57 40.73 -3.44
CA ALA A 685 39.58 41.19 -2.46
C ALA A 685 38.74 40.09 -1.79
N THR A 686 38.19 40.42 -0.60
CA THR A 686 36.89 39.88 -0.15
C THR A 686 36.15 40.80 0.86
N VAL A 687 34.98 41.31 0.43
CA VAL A 687 33.75 41.68 1.19
C VAL A 687 33.70 42.83 2.22
N LYS A 688 32.59 43.60 2.09
CA LYS A 688 31.82 44.48 3.03
C LYS A 688 31.92 46.00 2.68
N LYS A 689 30.91 46.85 2.90
CA LYS A 689 29.85 46.90 3.94
C LYS A 689 28.70 47.91 3.59
N SER A 690 27.70 48.03 4.50
CA SER A 690 26.72 49.13 4.78
C SER A 690 25.57 49.38 3.78
N GLU A 691 24.26 49.38 4.13
CA GLU A 691 23.46 50.11 5.19
C GLU A 691 23.07 51.56 4.78
N PRO A 692 21.98 52.22 5.28
CA PRO A 692 21.13 51.89 6.46
C PRO A 692 19.58 52.16 6.39
N LEU A 693 18.88 51.76 7.49
CA LEU A 693 17.78 52.43 8.27
C LEU A 693 16.30 52.58 7.81
N GLU A 694 15.43 52.51 8.85
CA GLU A 694 14.07 53.10 9.06
C GLU A 694 12.85 52.54 8.28
N ASN A 695 11.62 52.42 8.83
CA ASN A 695 11.09 52.42 10.22
C ASN A 695 9.63 51.83 10.24
N GLU A 696 9.01 51.74 11.43
CA GLU A 696 7.55 51.68 11.72
C GLU A 696 6.70 50.39 11.59
N GLN A 697 6.09 50.03 12.73
CA GLN A 697 4.70 49.58 13.00
C GLN A 697 4.19 48.16 12.62
N GLU A 698 3.97 47.35 13.68
CA GLU A 698 2.84 46.40 13.88
C GLU A 698 1.50 47.21 14.05
N PRO A 699 0.28 46.61 14.18
CA PRO A 699 -0.10 45.19 14.35
C PRO A 699 -1.39 44.73 13.59
N GLU A 700 -1.91 43.53 13.92
CA GLU A 700 -3.35 43.12 13.92
C GLU A 700 -4.10 43.05 12.54
N GLU A 701 -5.16 42.25 12.29
CA GLU A 701 -5.92 41.25 13.07
C GLU A 701 -6.71 40.28 12.16
N GLU A 702 -7.07 39.11 12.72
CA GLU A 702 -8.30 38.28 12.53
C GLU A 702 -8.79 37.72 11.17
N ASP A 703 -9.05 36.40 11.20
CA ASP A 703 -10.28 35.65 10.85
C ASP A 703 -11.14 36.03 9.61
N ASP A 704 -11.44 35.05 8.74
CA ASP A 704 -12.67 34.25 8.88
C ASP A 704 -12.89 33.15 7.81
N ASP A 705 -13.48 32.04 8.28
CA ASP A 705 -14.48 31.13 7.71
C ASP A 705 -14.55 30.53 6.27
N GLU A 706 -15.04 29.27 6.30
CA GLU A 706 -15.96 28.54 5.40
C GLU A 706 -15.63 28.00 3.97
N ALA A 707 -16.01 26.71 3.83
CA ALA A 707 -16.72 26.06 2.70
C ALA A 707 -16.06 25.86 1.30
N VAL A 708 -15.59 24.62 1.06
CA VAL A 708 -16.27 23.57 0.22
C VAL A 708 -17.12 24.11 -0.96
N PRO A 709 -16.88 23.71 -2.24
CA PRO A 709 -17.14 22.32 -2.64
C PRO A 709 -16.27 21.65 -3.75
N GLU A 710 -16.35 20.32 -3.67
CA GLU A 710 -16.29 19.25 -4.69
C GLU A 710 -15.99 19.57 -6.18
N CYS A 711 -15.05 18.80 -6.74
CA CYS A 711 -15.18 18.05 -8.00
C CYS A 711 -14.42 16.72 -7.87
#